data_AF-Q4RRH3-F1
#
_entry.id   AF-Q4RRH3-F1
#
_cell.length_a   1.000
_cell.length_b   1.000
_cell.length_c   1.000
_cell.angle_alpha   90.00
_cell.angle_beta   90.00
_cell.angle_gamma   90.00
#
_symmetry.space_group_name_H-M   'P 1'
#
loop_
_entity.id
_entity.type
_entity.pdbx_description
1 polymer ?
#
loop_
_entity_poly.entity_id
_entity_poly.type
_entity_poly.pdbx_seq_one_letter_code
_entity_poly.pdbx_strand_id
1 'polypeptide(L)'
;DLFQHLHNVELARDMQGMRIRKKKRQTILPLPGSLFLKKSSGVTRIPLKSAVNGKPPALLTSFVVFQLYGLGVPLNVLEITSETAGSFRFSLQQFVKLESLTDKGGIQLADGGWLIPRNDGTAGKEEFYRALCDTTGVDPKLISEEWVYNHYRWIVWKQASMERSFPEQLGSLCLTPEQVLLQLKYRYDIEVDQSRRPALRKIMERDDTAAKTLILCVCGVVSRGSSPQKQGLGGVAAPSSDPQVENPFAVVWLTDGWYSIKAQLDGPLTSMLNRGRLPVGGKLIIHGAQLVGSQDACSPLEAPESIMLKIFANSSRRARWDAKLGFYRDPRPFLLPVSSLYNSGGPVGCVDIIILRSYPTLWMERKPEGGTVFRSGRAEEKEARRYNVHKEKAMEILFDKIQAEFEKEERDNRKPRSRRRTIGDQDIKSLQDGEELYEAVGDDPAYLEAHLTEQQAETLQNYKRLLIEKKQAELQDRYRRAVETAEDGTGSCPKRDVAPVWRLSIADFMEKPGSVYQLNIWRPPSELQSLLKEGCRYKVYNLTTTDSKKQGGNTTVQLSGTKKTQFEDLQASEELLSTYFQPRVSATFIDLQDPEFHSLCGEVDLTGYVISIIDGQGFSPAFYLTDGKQNFVKVRCFSSFAQSGLEDVIKPSVLLALSNLQLRGQATSPTPVLYAGDLTVFSTNPKEVHLQESFSQLKTLVQV
;
A
#
# COMPACT_ATOMS: atom_id res chain seq x y z
N ASP A 1 49.65 32.34 29.10
CA ASP A 1 50.55 31.40 28.41
C ASP A 1 50.00 29.98 28.39
N LEU A 2 49.31 29.61 27.31
CA LEU A 2 48.79 28.24 27.10
C LEU A 2 49.83 27.30 26.43
N PHE A 3 51.00 27.84 26.06
CA PHE A 3 51.96 27.19 25.16
C PHE A 3 53.01 26.29 25.83
N GLN A 4 53.11 26.25 27.17
CA GLN A 4 54.08 25.38 27.87
C GLN A 4 53.62 23.92 28.06
N HIS A 5 52.37 23.57 27.74
CA HIS A 5 51.78 22.26 28.07
C HIS A 5 51.63 21.29 26.88
N LEU A 6 52.08 21.68 25.68
CA LEU A 6 51.98 20.86 24.46
C LEU A 6 52.77 19.54 24.56
N HIS A 7 53.94 19.57 25.20
CA HIS A 7 54.85 18.43 25.27
C HIS A 7 54.24 17.21 26.00
N ASN A 8 53.56 17.44 27.12
CA ASN A 8 52.93 16.35 27.89
C ASN A 8 51.73 15.74 27.16
N VAL A 9 50.98 16.56 26.40
CA VAL A 9 49.85 16.07 25.60
C VAL A 9 50.34 15.21 24.44
N GLU A 10 51.42 15.62 23.76
CA GLU A 10 52.04 14.83 22.70
C GLU A 10 52.58 13.49 23.22
N LEU A 11 53.29 13.50 24.34
CA LEU A 11 53.78 12.28 24.98
C LEU A 11 52.63 11.34 25.37
N ALA A 12 51.53 11.88 25.92
CA ALA A 12 50.35 11.09 26.22
C ALA A 12 49.73 10.45 24.96
N ARG A 13 49.65 11.20 23.84
CA ARG A 13 49.14 10.66 22.55
C ARG A 13 50.02 9.55 22.03
N ASP A 14 51.34 9.69 22.13
CA ASP A 14 52.28 8.65 21.70
C ASP A 14 52.15 7.39 22.55
N MET A 15 52.02 7.54 23.87
CA MET A 15 51.75 6.42 24.77
C MET A 15 50.42 5.72 24.45
N GLN A 16 49.35 6.48 24.18
CA GLN A 16 48.07 5.93 23.76
C GLN A 16 48.20 5.20 22.41
N GLY A 17 48.92 5.79 21.45
CA GLY A 17 49.23 5.17 20.17
C GLY A 17 49.96 3.84 20.32
N MET A 18 50.94 3.77 21.23
CA MET A 18 51.65 2.53 21.57
C MET A 18 50.70 1.47 22.15
N ARG A 19 49.83 1.82 23.10
CA ARG A 19 48.85 0.90 23.69
C ARG A 19 47.88 0.34 22.63
N ILE A 20 47.34 1.19 21.77
CA ILE A 20 46.43 0.79 20.69
C ILE A 20 47.15 -0.14 19.69
N ARG A 21 48.38 0.20 19.27
CA ARG A 21 49.18 -0.65 18.37
C ARG A 21 49.47 -2.01 19.00
N LYS A 22 49.78 -2.05 20.29
CA LYS A 22 49.98 -3.30 21.04
C LYS A 22 48.71 -4.14 21.05
N LYS A 23 47.55 -3.55 21.34
CA LYS A 23 46.25 -4.25 21.31
C LYS A 23 45.94 -4.86 19.94
N LYS A 24 46.19 -4.13 18.84
CA LYS A 24 45.95 -4.65 17.48
C LYS A 24 46.76 -5.92 17.17
N ARG A 25 47.89 -6.13 17.84
CA ARG A 25 48.74 -7.33 17.69
C ARG A 25 48.36 -8.48 18.62
N GLN A 26 47.38 -8.28 19.49
CA GLN A 26 46.92 -9.26 20.47
C GLN A 26 45.49 -9.70 20.16
N THR A 27 45.11 -10.86 20.69
CA THR A 27 43.70 -11.27 20.78
C THR A 27 43.14 -10.67 22.06
N ILE A 28 42.19 -9.75 21.91
CA ILE A 28 41.58 -9.06 23.06
C ILE A 28 40.39 -9.89 23.53
N LEU A 29 40.39 -10.25 24.81
CA LEU A 29 39.22 -10.89 25.43
C LEU A 29 38.13 -9.84 25.69
N PRO A 30 36.87 -10.12 25.31
CA PRO A 30 35.76 -9.22 25.62
C PRO A 30 35.64 -9.00 27.12
N LEU A 31 35.65 -7.73 27.54
CA LEU A 31 35.37 -7.33 28.92
C LEU A 31 34.17 -6.38 28.90
N PRO A 32 33.02 -6.75 29.49
CA PRO A 32 31.83 -5.91 29.48
C PRO A 32 32.07 -4.56 30.16
N GLY A 33 31.57 -3.47 29.56
CA GLY A 33 31.62 -2.13 30.15
C GLY A 33 30.67 -1.97 31.33
N SER A 34 30.89 -0.95 32.15
CA SER A 34 30.12 -0.73 33.37
C SER A 34 28.62 -0.50 33.11
N LEU A 35 28.25 0.20 32.03
CA LEU A 35 26.83 0.40 31.67
C LEU A 35 26.14 -0.88 31.20
N PHE A 36 26.87 -1.77 30.53
CA PHE A 36 26.32 -3.06 30.11
C PHE A 36 26.04 -3.92 31.33
N LEU A 37 27.03 -4.07 32.23
CA LEU A 37 26.92 -4.80 33.49
C LEU A 37 25.77 -4.27 34.36
N LYS A 38 25.67 -2.94 34.54
CA LYS A 38 24.55 -2.34 35.30
C LYS A 38 23.19 -2.70 34.69
N LYS A 39 23.06 -2.72 33.36
CA LYS A 39 21.78 -3.02 32.69
C LYS A 39 21.47 -4.52 32.62
N SER A 40 22.46 -5.39 32.72
CA SER A 40 22.29 -6.86 32.75
C SER A 40 22.23 -7.44 34.17
N SER A 41 22.53 -6.65 35.20
CA SER A 41 22.55 -7.05 36.62
C SER A 41 21.22 -7.54 37.22
N GLY A 42 20.12 -7.48 36.48
CA GLY A 42 18.77 -7.82 36.98
C GLY A 42 18.07 -6.73 37.80
N VAL A 43 18.77 -5.64 38.13
CA VAL A 43 18.18 -4.49 38.85
C VAL A 43 17.04 -3.86 38.04
N THR A 44 15.91 -3.59 38.70
CA THR A 44 14.73 -2.99 38.08
C THR A 44 15.09 -1.66 37.43
N ARG A 45 14.82 -1.55 36.13
CA ARG A 45 15.14 -0.35 35.34
C ARG A 45 14.04 0.69 35.48
N ILE A 46 14.45 1.95 35.63
CA ILE A 46 13.54 3.09 35.71
C ILE A 46 13.16 3.55 34.29
N PRO A 47 11.87 3.57 33.92
CA PRO A 47 11.43 4.16 32.66
C PRO A 47 11.73 5.66 32.62
N LEU A 48 12.07 6.20 31.46
CA LEU A 48 12.40 7.63 31.32
C LEU A 48 11.28 8.54 31.83
N LYS A 49 10.01 8.20 31.54
CA LYS A 49 8.84 8.91 32.05
C LYS A 49 8.81 8.97 33.58
N SER A 50 9.17 7.88 34.27
CA SER A 50 9.23 7.84 35.73
C SER A 50 10.42 8.62 36.27
N ALA A 51 11.57 8.58 35.60
CA ALA A 51 12.78 9.32 36.00
C ALA A 51 12.59 10.85 35.99
N VAL A 52 11.64 11.35 35.19
CA VAL A 52 11.31 12.79 35.10
C VAL A 52 9.96 13.13 35.76
N ASN A 53 9.49 12.28 36.69
CA ASN A 53 8.24 12.48 37.43
C ASN A 53 7.01 12.68 36.54
N GLY A 54 6.98 12.04 35.37
CA GLY A 54 5.87 12.13 34.42
C GLY A 54 5.76 13.45 33.66
N LYS A 55 6.64 14.43 33.91
CA LYS A 55 6.64 15.71 33.21
C LYS A 55 6.94 15.50 31.71
N PRO A 56 6.23 16.16 30.78
CA PRO A 56 6.59 16.15 29.37
C PRO A 56 7.87 16.99 29.13
N PRO A 57 8.57 16.80 28.00
CA PRO A 57 9.69 17.65 27.60
C PRO A 57 9.33 19.13 27.64
N ALA A 58 10.14 19.94 28.31
CA ALA A 58 9.95 21.39 28.36
C ALA A 58 10.09 22.04 26.97
N LEU A 59 9.30 23.08 26.73
CA LEU A 59 9.47 23.95 25.57
C LEU A 59 10.55 24.99 25.91
N LEU A 60 11.57 25.10 25.06
CA LEU A 60 12.67 26.06 25.25
C LEU A 60 12.19 27.52 25.34
N THR A 61 11.04 27.85 24.74
CA THR A 61 10.40 29.18 24.82
C THR A 61 9.87 29.52 26.22
N SER A 62 9.73 28.53 27.11
CA SER A 62 9.24 28.74 28.48
C SER A 62 10.33 29.18 29.46
N PHE A 63 11.60 29.18 29.05
CA PHE A 63 12.72 29.60 29.89
C PHE A 63 13.50 30.74 29.25
N VAL A 64 13.94 31.70 30.08
CA VAL A 64 14.96 32.66 29.68
C VAL A 64 16.32 31.94 29.72
N VAL A 65 17.22 32.22 28.75
CA VAL A 65 18.54 31.57 28.64
C VAL A 65 19.31 31.54 29.97
N PHE A 66 19.21 32.61 30.76
CA PHE A 66 19.85 32.71 32.08
C PHE A 66 19.31 31.68 33.09
N GLN A 67 18.01 31.37 33.07
CA GLN A 67 17.41 30.36 33.94
C GLN A 67 17.90 28.95 33.58
N LEU A 68 18.07 28.65 32.29
CA LEU A 68 18.63 27.38 31.84
C LEU A 68 20.08 27.21 32.26
N TYR A 69 20.87 28.29 32.19
CA TYR A 69 22.24 28.28 32.69
C TYR A 69 22.31 27.99 34.20
N GLY A 70 21.43 28.62 34.99
CA GLY A 70 21.31 28.35 36.43
C GLY A 70 20.89 26.92 36.77
N LEU A 71 20.20 26.24 35.87
CA LEU A 71 19.83 24.82 35.98
C LEU A 71 20.90 23.88 35.39
N GLY A 72 22.08 24.39 35.03
CA GLY A 72 23.19 23.58 34.53
C GLY A 72 23.08 23.20 33.06
N VAL A 73 22.37 23.98 32.23
CA VAL A 73 22.31 23.79 30.77
C VAL A 73 23.09 24.92 30.08
N PRO A 74 24.35 24.68 29.68
CA PRO A 74 25.18 25.73 29.08
C PRO A 74 24.75 26.05 27.63
N LEU A 75 25.14 27.24 27.14
CA LEU A 75 24.71 27.78 25.84
C LEU A 75 25.09 26.84 24.68
N ASN A 76 26.28 26.25 24.72
CA ASN A 76 26.74 25.27 23.74
C ASN A 76 25.83 24.05 23.62
N VAL A 77 25.12 23.65 24.69
CA VAL A 77 24.14 22.55 24.66
C VAL A 77 22.87 22.95 23.93
N LEU A 78 22.49 24.24 23.97
CA LEU A 78 21.31 24.77 23.27
C LEU A 78 21.46 24.74 21.75
N GLU A 79 22.68 24.92 21.25
CA GLU A 79 23.00 24.95 19.81
C GLU A 79 23.13 23.54 19.18
N ILE A 80 23.17 22.48 19.99
CA ILE A 80 23.32 21.10 19.49
C ILE A 80 22.02 20.61 18.85
N THR A 81 22.06 20.47 17.53
CA THR A 81 21.03 19.84 16.72
C THR A 81 21.42 18.42 16.35
N SER A 82 20.53 17.69 15.67
CA SER A 82 20.86 16.38 15.11
C SER A 82 21.99 16.44 14.07
N GLU A 83 22.21 17.57 13.42
CA GLU A 83 23.25 17.74 12.39
C GLU A 83 24.58 18.17 13.02
N THR A 84 24.56 19.11 13.98
CA THR A 84 25.78 19.64 14.62
C THR A 84 26.35 18.72 15.70
N ALA A 85 25.57 17.77 16.23
CA ALA A 85 26.05 16.85 17.26
C ALA A 85 27.27 16.01 16.84
N GLY A 86 27.44 15.72 15.54
CA GLY A 86 28.59 14.96 15.04
C GLY A 86 29.90 15.74 15.08
N SER A 87 29.85 17.07 15.03
CA SER A 87 31.01 17.96 15.07
C SER A 87 31.24 18.60 16.45
N PHE A 88 30.37 18.32 17.42
CA PHE A 88 30.49 18.86 18.77
C PHE A 88 31.82 18.48 19.43
N ARG A 89 32.44 19.45 20.12
CA ARG A 89 33.68 19.28 20.87
C ARG A 89 33.50 19.78 22.30
N PHE A 90 33.99 18.99 23.26
CA PHE A 90 34.03 19.35 24.66
C PHE A 90 35.24 20.24 24.95
N SER A 91 35.06 21.30 25.72
CA SER A 91 36.16 22.01 26.36
C SER A 91 36.50 21.29 27.67
N LEU A 92 37.63 20.58 27.74
CA LEU A 92 37.95 19.75 28.90
C LEU A 92 38.18 20.58 30.18
N GLN A 93 38.54 21.86 30.04
CA GLN A 93 38.68 22.80 31.14
C GLN A 93 37.38 23.00 31.95
N GLN A 94 36.22 22.73 31.35
CA GLN A 94 34.92 22.81 32.02
C GLN A 94 34.63 21.61 32.93
N PHE A 95 35.33 20.49 32.73
CA PHE A 95 35.03 19.22 33.40
C PHE A 95 36.17 18.77 34.33
N VAL A 96 37.40 19.23 34.08
CA VAL A 96 38.60 18.78 34.79
C VAL A 96 39.47 19.97 35.18
N LYS A 97 40.05 19.92 36.38
CA LYS A 97 41.01 20.93 36.86
C LYS A 97 42.21 21.02 35.92
N LEU A 98 42.63 22.25 35.61
CA LEU A 98 43.70 22.53 34.67
C LEU A 98 45.01 21.79 35.02
N GLU A 99 45.38 21.78 36.30
CA GLU A 99 46.57 21.08 36.84
C GLU A 99 46.60 19.59 36.50
N SER A 100 45.45 18.92 36.60
CA SER A 100 45.36 17.48 36.27
C SER A 100 45.50 17.22 34.76
N LEU A 101 45.10 18.19 33.93
CA LEU A 101 45.25 18.13 32.49
C LEU A 101 46.71 18.37 32.06
N THR A 102 47.40 19.29 32.74
CA THR A 102 48.78 19.68 32.43
C THR A 102 49.79 18.62 32.82
N ASP A 103 49.58 17.93 33.94
CA ASP A 103 50.55 16.96 34.46
C ASP A 103 50.51 15.62 33.72
N LYS A 104 49.31 15.16 33.35
CA LYS A 104 49.11 13.84 32.72
C LYS A 104 48.89 13.89 31.21
N GLY A 105 48.74 15.09 30.64
CA GLY A 105 48.46 15.30 29.21
C GLY A 105 47.07 14.83 28.75
N GLY A 106 46.24 14.25 29.62
CA GLY A 106 44.92 13.72 29.32
C GLY A 106 44.21 13.18 30.57
N ILE A 107 42.99 12.68 30.40
CA ILE A 107 42.13 12.23 31.50
C ILE A 107 41.74 10.76 31.32
N GLN A 108 41.83 9.98 32.38
CA GLN A 108 41.31 8.61 32.37
C GLN A 108 39.84 8.63 32.75
N LEU A 109 38.99 8.14 31.85
CA LEU A 109 37.53 8.06 32.04
C LEU A 109 37.13 6.67 32.56
N ALA A 110 35.88 6.52 33.01
CA ALA A 110 35.32 5.22 33.34
C ALA A 110 35.49 4.17 32.22
N ASP A 111 35.54 2.91 32.63
CA ASP A 111 35.94 1.75 31.82
C ASP A 111 37.41 1.78 31.32
N GLY A 112 38.21 2.74 31.80
CA GLY A 112 39.68 2.72 31.76
C GLY A 112 40.33 3.41 30.55
N GLY A 113 39.54 3.94 29.61
CA GLY A 113 40.04 4.63 28.42
C GLY A 113 40.62 6.01 28.73
N TRP A 114 41.74 6.35 28.08
CA TRP A 114 42.33 7.69 28.17
C TRP A 114 41.76 8.61 27.10
N LEU A 115 41.13 9.72 27.52
CA LEU A 115 40.73 10.81 26.64
C LEU A 115 41.82 11.89 26.64
N ILE A 116 42.42 12.10 25.48
CA ILE A 116 43.53 13.04 25.30
C ILE A 116 43.04 14.18 24.41
N PRO A 117 43.05 15.44 24.86
CA PRO A 117 42.55 16.56 24.07
C PRO A 117 43.43 16.85 22.84
N ARG A 118 42.91 17.67 21.92
CA ARG A 118 43.73 18.40 20.94
C ARG A 118 44.57 19.47 21.60
N ASN A 119 45.47 20.06 20.81
CA ASN A 119 46.37 21.14 21.25
C ASN A 119 45.60 22.40 21.70
N ASP A 120 44.34 22.56 21.29
CA ASP A 120 43.44 23.64 21.73
C ASP A 120 42.69 23.32 23.03
N GLY A 121 42.96 22.18 23.67
CA GLY A 121 42.30 21.75 24.90
C GLY A 121 40.90 21.13 24.70
N THR A 122 40.49 20.90 23.45
CA THR A 122 39.17 20.34 23.13
C THR A 122 39.21 18.85 22.76
N ALA A 123 38.11 18.13 22.99
CA ALA A 123 37.95 16.73 22.62
C ALA A 123 36.62 16.49 21.90
N GLY A 124 36.67 15.86 20.73
CA GLY A 124 35.53 15.47 19.91
C GLY A 124 35.65 14.04 19.42
N LYS A 125 34.91 13.71 18.36
CA LYS A 125 34.76 12.34 17.83
C LYS A 125 36.07 11.58 17.61
N GLU A 126 37.13 12.25 17.16
CA GLU A 126 38.47 11.68 16.91
C GLU A 126 39.14 11.24 18.22
N GLU A 127 39.12 12.12 19.22
CA GLU A 127 39.68 11.84 20.54
C GLU A 127 38.89 10.73 21.26
N PHE A 128 37.56 10.71 21.11
CA PHE A 128 36.71 9.65 21.64
C PHE A 128 36.93 8.30 20.95
N TYR A 129 37.22 8.27 19.65
CA TYR A 129 37.60 7.05 18.95
C TYR A 129 38.90 6.47 19.51
N ARG A 130 39.92 7.30 19.69
CA ARG A 130 41.19 6.88 20.30
C ARG A 130 41.01 6.42 21.74
N ALA A 131 40.22 7.14 22.53
CA ALA A 131 39.90 6.76 23.91
C ALA A 131 39.18 5.41 23.98
N LEU A 132 38.22 5.16 23.08
CA LEU A 132 37.52 3.89 23.01
C LEU A 132 38.47 2.74 22.62
N CYS A 133 39.35 2.95 21.65
CA CYS A 133 40.37 1.95 21.29
C CYS A 133 41.32 1.63 22.47
N ASP A 134 41.61 2.63 23.31
CA ASP A 134 42.44 2.46 24.51
C ASP A 134 41.67 1.82 25.69
N THR A 135 40.33 1.82 25.66
CA THR A 135 39.45 1.25 26.71
C THR A 135 39.61 -0.26 26.85
N THR A 136 39.63 -0.78 28.08
CA THR A 136 39.81 -2.22 28.33
C THR A 136 38.66 -3.05 27.72
N GLY A 137 38.98 -4.23 27.18
CA GLY A 137 38.01 -5.12 26.53
C GLY A 137 37.60 -4.74 25.12
N VAL A 138 37.99 -3.56 24.62
CA VAL A 138 37.75 -3.14 23.23
C VAL A 138 38.87 -3.66 22.34
N ASP A 139 38.52 -4.39 21.29
CA ASP A 139 39.41 -4.70 20.16
C ASP A 139 39.32 -3.59 19.09
N PRO A 140 40.39 -2.80 18.88
CA PRO A 140 40.43 -1.75 17.85
C PRO A 140 40.34 -2.28 16.41
N LYS A 141 40.39 -3.60 16.18
CA LYS A 141 40.23 -4.21 14.84
C LYS A 141 38.77 -4.35 14.43
N LEU A 142 37.83 -4.34 15.39
CA LEU A 142 36.41 -4.59 15.14
C LEU A 142 35.58 -3.31 14.98
N ILE A 143 36.20 -2.14 15.12
CA ILE A 143 35.54 -0.83 14.98
C ILE A 143 36.32 0.06 14.03
N SER A 144 35.59 0.85 13.25
CA SER A 144 36.13 1.92 12.41
C SER A 144 35.95 3.29 13.06
N GLU A 145 36.65 4.28 12.54
CA GLU A 145 36.43 5.68 12.89
C GLU A 145 34.99 6.11 12.60
N GLU A 146 34.48 5.74 11.43
CA GLU A 146 33.10 6.04 11.00
C GLU A 146 32.05 5.48 11.96
N TRP A 147 32.25 4.28 12.47
CA TRP A 147 31.37 3.66 13.47
C TRP A 147 31.29 4.51 14.74
N VAL A 148 32.45 4.95 15.26
CA VAL A 148 32.48 5.84 16.43
C VAL A 148 31.89 7.20 16.12
N TYR A 149 32.18 7.78 14.95
CA TYR A 149 31.67 9.10 14.56
C TYR A 149 30.15 9.12 14.46
N ASN A 150 29.56 8.09 13.86
CA ASN A 150 28.12 7.92 13.81
C ASN A 150 27.50 7.80 15.22
N HIS A 151 28.05 6.95 16.08
CA HIS A 151 27.47 6.76 17.41
C HIS A 151 27.70 7.94 18.36
N TYR A 152 28.84 8.62 18.24
CA TYR A 152 29.13 9.86 18.95
C TYR A 152 28.04 10.90 18.68
N ARG A 153 27.68 11.12 17.40
CA ARG A 153 26.58 12.01 16.99
C ARG A 153 25.28 11.71 17.74
N TRP A 154 24.83 10.45 17.75
CA TRP A 154 23.56 10.08 18.38
C TRP A 154 23.60 10.16 19.90
N ILE A 155 24.73 9.82 20.52
CA ILE A 155 24.92 9.92 21.96
C ILE A 155 24.88 11.40 22.38
N VAL A 156 25.67 12.26 21.73
CA VAL A 156 25.72 13.69 22.01
C VAL A 156 24.34 14.33 21.81
N TRP A 157 23.69 14.09 20.67
CA TRP A 157 22.36 14.68 20.41
C TRP A 157 21.34 14.25 21.46
N LYS A 158 21.36 12.98 21.87
CA LYS A 158 20.48 12.46 22.91
C LYS A 158 20.76 13.12 24.26
N GLN A 159 22.03 13.18 24.70
CA GLN A 159 22.38 13.77 26.00
C GLN A 159 22.02 15.26 26.05
N ALA A 160 22.40 16.02 25.02
CA ALA A 160 22.05 17.43 24.90
C ALA A 160 20.53 17.63 24.93
N SER A 161 19.78 16.79 24.22
CA SER A 161 18.30 16.87 24.22
C SER A 161 17.70 16.53 25.58
N MET A 162 18.29 15.61 26.35
CA MET A 162 17.83 15.25 27.68
C MET A 162 17.98 16.42 28.67
N GLU A 163 19.13 17.10 28.68
CA GLU A 163 19.33 18.28 29.52
C GLU A 163 18.38 19.42 29.16
N ARG A 164 18.21 19.70 27.88
CA ARG A 164 17.28 20.76 27.42
C ARG A 164 15.82 20.48 27.75
N SER A 165 15.43 19.21 27.65
CA SER A 165 14.03 18.81 27.85
C SER A 165 13.65 18.72 29.33
N PHE A 166 14.63 18.42 30.20
CA PHE A 166 14.42 18.19 31.63
C PHE A 166 15.53 18.86 32.46
N PRO A 167 15.69 20.19 32.37
CA PRO A 167 16.82 20.90 32.96
C PRO A 167 16.90 20.74 34.48
N GLU A 168 15.77 20.75 35.19
CA GLU A 168 15.71 20.57 36.64
C GLU A 168 16.22 19.20 37.11
N GLN A 169 15.96 18.12 36.35
CA GLN A 169 16.28 16.76 36.76
C GLN A 169 17.62 16.27 36.20
N LEU A 170 18.02 16.79 35.04
CA LEU A 170 19.10 16.22 34.23
C LEU A 170 20.19 17.22 33.84
N GLY A 171 20.05 18.51 34.16
CA GLY A 171 21.03 19.54 33.84
C GLY A 171 22.43 19.20 34.37
N SER A 172 23.45 19.37 33.53
CA SER A 172 24.86 19.01 33.80
C SER A 172 25.17 17.54 34.12
N LEU A 173 24.17 16.64 34.10
CA LEU A 173 24.35 15.22 34.43
C LEU A 173 24.52 14.33 33.20
N CYS A 174 24.14 14.80 32.02
CA CYS A 174 23.96 13.97 30.83
C CYS A 174 25.10 14.12 29.83
N LEU A 175 25.37 15.34 29.35
CA LEU A 175 26.37 15.60 28.31
C LEU A 175 27.74 15.85 28.95
N THR A 176 28.36 14.79 29.46
CA THR A 176 29.73 14.81 29.97
C THR A 176 30.64 13.86 29.18
N PRO A 177 31.97 14.10 29.13
CA PRO A 177 32.89 13.20 28.43
C PRO A 177 32.79 11.76 28.91
N GLU A 178 32.63 11.57 30.22
CA GLU A 178 32.48 10.25 30.82
C GLU A 178 31.21 9.53 30.36
N GLN A 179 30.06 10.22 30.35
CA GLN A 179 28.80 9.62 29.86
C GLN A 179 28.86 9.24 28.38
N VAL A 180 29.59 10.02 27.56
CA VAL A 180 29.78 9.71 26.15
C VAL A 180 30.62 8.44 25.97
N LEU A 181 31.78 8.34 26.62
CA LEU A 181 32.65 7.16 26.48
C LEU A 181 31.96 5.90 27.02
N LEU A 182 31.30 5.99 28.18
CA LEU A 182 30.52 4.89 28.76
C LEU A 182 29.47 4.35 27.77
N GLN A 183 28.82 5.23 27.01
CA GLN A 183 27.80 4.84 26.06
C GLN A 183 28.37 4.33 24.73
N LEU A 184 29.53 4.84 24.30
CA LEU A 184 30.27 4.27 23.19
C LEU A 184 30.70 2.83 23.52
N LYS A 185 31.25 2.60 24.72
CA LYS A 185 31.58 1.25 25.20
C LYS A 185 30.35 0.36 25.30
N TYR A 186 29.23 0.87 25.83
CA TYR A 186 27.97 0.12 25.85
C TYR A 186 27.47 -0.26 24.45
N ARG A 187 27.64 0.59 23.45
CA ARG A 187 27.28 0.25 22.06
C ARG A 187 28.20 -0.82 21.48
N TYR A 188 29.49 -0.75 21.79
CA TYR A 188 30.46 -1.80 21.43
C TYR A 188 30.05 -3.14 22.03
N ASP A 189 29.74 -3.19 23.33
CA ASP A 189 29.31 -4.41 24.01
C ASP A 189 28.06 -5.01 23.35
N ILE A 190 27.07 -4.18 23.00
CA ILE A 190 25.80 -4.64 22.45
C ILE A 190 25.94 -5.11 21.00
N GLU A 191 26.57 -4.30 20.15
CA GLU A 191 26.57 -4.51 18.70
C GLU A 191 27.72 -5.38 18.23
N VAL A 192 28.91 -5.24 18.84
CA VAL A 192 30.11 -5.99 18.46
C VAL A 192 30.17 -7.27 19.28
N ASP A 193 30.32 -7.18 20.61
CA ASP A 193 30.54 -8.38 21.45
C ASP A 193 29.30 -9.29 21.51
N GLN A 194 28.11 -8.70 21.67
CA GLN A 194 26.86 -9.47 21.77
C GLN A 194 26.15 -9.65 20.41
N SER A 195 26.68 -9.06 19.33
CA SER A 195 26.10 -9.15 17.97
C SER A 195 24.61 -8.78 17.88
N ARG A 196 24.12 -7.91 18.78
CA ARG A 196 22.72 -7.48 18.83
C ARG A 196 22.52 -6.24 17.96
N ARG A 197 22.17 -6.49 16.70
CA ARG A 197 22.00 -5.46 15.68
C ARG A 197 20.73 -4.62 15.87
N PRO A 198 20.79 -3.29 15.70
CA PRO A 198 19.64 -2.40 15.78
C PRO A 198 18.72 -2.53 14.55
N ALA A 199 17.54 -1.90 14.60
CA ALA A 199 16.46 -2.15 13.66
C ALA A 199 16.84 -1.79 12.22
N LEU A 200 17.40 -0.59 12.00
CA LEU A 200 17.81 -0.15 10.66
C LEU A 200 18.95 -1.01 10.12
N ARG A 201 19.89 -1.44 10.97
CA ARG A 201 20.97 -2.35 10.56
C ARG A 201 20.42 -3.67 10.05
N LYS A 202 19.51 -4.31 10.79
CA LYS A 202 18.86 -5.55 10.34
C LYS A 202 18.08 -5.38 9.03
N ILE A 203 17.42 -4.25 8.87
CA ILE A 203 16.64 -3.93 7.66
C ILE A 203 17.55 -3.74 6.45
N MET A 204 18.65 -2.98 6.59
CA MET A 204 19.58 -2.67 5.50
C MET A 204 20.46 -3.87 5.11
N GLU A 205 20.80 -4.71 6.09
CA GLU A 205 21.48 -6.00 5.87
C GLU A 205 20.53 -7.09 5.35
N ARG A 206 19.23 -6.79 5.15
CA ARG A 206 18.19 -7.71 4.65
C ARG A 206 17.86 -8.91 5.56
N ASP A 207 18.27 -8.84 6.83
CA ASP A 207 18.02 -9.86 7.85
C ASP A 207 16.67 -9.69 8.58
N ASP A 208 16.01 -8.54 8.42
CA ASP A 208 14.63 -8.32 8.88
C ASP A 208 13.87 -7.36 7.95
N THR A 209 12.55 -7.36 8.02
CA THR A 209 11.69 -6.59 7.11
C THR A 209 11.38 -5.19 7.64
N ALA A 210 11.42 -4.21 6.74
CA ALA A 210 10.95 -2.85 6.97
C ALA A 210 9.42 -2.76 7.17
N ALA A 211 8.67 -3.81 6.80
CA ALA A 211 7.21 -3.81 6.87
C ALA A 211 6.66 -3.94 8.30
N LYS A 212 7.48 -4.42 9.25
CA LYS A 212 7.10 -4.50 10.68
C LYS A 212 6.87 -3.10 11.25
N THR A 213 6.14 -3.04 12.37
CA THR A 213 5.94 -1.78 13.09
C THR A 213 7.26 -1.26 13.70
N LEU A 214 7.64 -0.05 13.32
CA LEU A 214 8.88 0.65 13.69
C LEU A 214 8.57 1.94 14.42
N ILE A 215 9.47 2.35 15.32
CA ILE A 215 9.51 3.70 15.86
C ILE A 215 10.82 4.36 15.46
N LEU A 216 10.74 5.39 14.61
CA LEU A 216 11.89 6.15 14.13
C LEU A 216 11.76 7.62 14.50
N CYS A 217 12.89 8.31 14.61
CA CYS A 217 12.96 9.74 14.89
C CYS A 217 13.38 10.49 13.63
N VAL A 218 12.69 11.59 13.29
CA VAL A 218 13.13 12.50 12.22
C VAL A 218 14.40 13.21 12.69
N CYS A 219 15.52 13.05 11.98
CA CYS A 219 16.81 13.63 12.35
C CYS A 219 17.39 14.62 11.34
N GLY A 220 16.68 14.91 10.25
CA GLY A 220 17.07 15.93 9.28
C GLY A 220 16.09 15.98 8.11
N VAL A 221 16.17 17.03 7.30
CA VAL A 221 15.36 17.19 6.08
C VAL A 221 16.31 17.28 4.90
N VAL A 222 16.16 16.39 3.92
CA VAL A 222 16.99 16.38 2.70
C VAL A 222 16.39 17.31 1.66
N SER A 223 15.11 17.13 1.37
CA SER A 223 14.36 17.96 0.43
C SER A 223 12.91 18.10 0.89
N ARG A 224 12.29 19.26 0.62
CA ARG A 224 10.91 19.57 1.02
C ARG A 224 9.84 19.23 -0.02
N GLY A 225 10.26 18.78 -1.21
CA GLY A 225 9.38 18.50 -2.35
C GLY A 225 8.65 19.76 -2.85
N SER A 226 8.01 19.65 -4.01
CA SER A 226 7.21 20.73 -4.59
C SER A 226 5.79 20.69 -4.02
N SER A 227 5.31 21.77 -3.42
CA SER A 227 3.96 21.84 -2.86
C SER A 227 2.90 21.73 -3.97
N PRO A 228 1.87 20.87 -3.86
CA PRO A 228 0.77 20.78 -4.83
C PRO A 228 -0.07 22.07 -4.96
N GLN A 229 0.13 23.08 -4.11
CA GLN A 229 -0.71 24.29 -4.05
C GLN A 229 -0.22 25.48 -4.90
N LYS A 230 0.85 25.34 -5.71
CA LYS A 230 1.34 26.41 -6.61
C LYS A 230 1.10 26.13 -8.11
N GLN A 231 0.01 25.46 -8.47
CA GLN A 231 -0.52 25.51 -9.83
C GLN A 231 -1.83 26.29 -9.82
N GLY A 232 -1.71 27.61 -9.90
CA GLY A 232 -2.87 28.51 -9.87
C GLY A 232 -2.44 29.94 -9.67
N LEU A 233 -2.01 30.57 -10.77
CA LEU A 233 -1.94 32.00 -11.11
C LEU A 233 -0.67 32.26 -11.92
N GLY A 234 -0.87 32.62 -13.19
CA GLY A 234 0.19 32.80 -14.18
C GLY A 234 1.24 33.80 -13.74
N GLY A 235 2.49 33.35 -13.74
CA GLY A 235 3.67 34.19 -13.72
C GLY A 235 4.61 33.66 -14.79
N VAL A 236 4.94 34.51 -15.76
CA VAL A 236 5.84 34.19 -16.88
C VAL A 236 7.22 33.87 -16.29
N ALA A 237 7.64 32.61 -16.34
CA ALA A 237 8.97 32.20 -15.90
C ALA A 237 9.98 32.44 -17.04
N ALA A 238 11.06 33.17 -16.72
CA ALA A 238 12.20 33.38 -17.59
C ALA A 238 12.92 32.04 -17.91
N PRO A 239 13.53 31.90 -19.10
CA PRO A 239 14.16 30.65 -19.50
C PRO A 239 15.47 30.47 -18.73
N SER A 240 15.49 29.53 -17.78
CA SER A 240 16.73 28.98 -17.25
C SER A 240 16.82 27.51 -17.66
N SER A 241 18.01 27.16 -18.13
CA SER A 241 18.38 25.87 -18.71
C SER A 241 18.49 24.79 -17.65
N ASP A 242 17.66 23.75 -17.82
CA ASP A 242 17.78 22.32 -17.43
C ASP A 242 16.54 21.81 -16.67
N PRO A 243 15.76 20.88 -17.26
CA PRO A 243 14.61 20.28 -16.58
C PRO A 243 15.10 19.15 -15.66
N GLN A 244 15.67 19.48 -14.50
CA GLN A 244 15.67 18.49 -13.42
C GLN A 244 14.23 18.28 -12.98
N VAL A 245 13.71 17.09 -13.26
CA VAL A 245 12.41 16.61 -12.78
C VAL A 245 12.46 16.62 -11.25
N GLU A 246 12.09 17.72 -10.61
CA GLU A 246 12.02 17.81 -9.17
C GLU A 246 11.04 16.73 -8.67
N ASN A 247 11.55 15.83 -7.84
CA ASN A 247 10.72 14.79 -7.24
C ASN A 247 9.65 15.47 -6.38
N PRO A 248 8.34 15.29 -6.64
CA PRO A 248 7.29 16.04 -5.96
C PRO A 248 7.21 15.71 -4.47
N PHE A 249 7.79 14.59 -4.06
CA PHE A 249 7.77 14.10 -2.69
C PHE A 249 9.01 14.52 -1.90
N ALA A 250 8.79 14.97 -0.66
CA ALA A 250 9.86 15.29 0.26
C ALA A 250 10.66 14.06 0.69
N VAL A 251 11.94 14.29 1.02
CA VAL A 251 12.85 13.27 1.57
C VAL A 251 13.40 13.77 2.90
N VAL A 252 13.32 12.92 3.94
CA VAL A 252 13.79 13.22 5.29
C VAL A 252 14.78 12.16 5.78
N TRP A 253 15.60 12.49 6.77
CA TRP A 253 16.41 11.50 7.48
C TRP A 253 15.65 10.95 8.68
N LEU A 254 15.60 9.63 8.80
CA LEU A 254 15.03 8.91 9.95
C LEU A 254 16.12 8.12 10.67
N THR A 255 16.06 8.05 12.00
CA THR A 255 16.99 7.27 12.83
C THR A 255 16.26 6.37 13.83
N ASP A 256 16.81 5.18 14.08
CA ASP A 256 16.44 4.30 15.19
C ASP A 256 17.26 4.57 16.48
N GLY A 257 18.06 5.64 16.48
CA GLY A 257 19.00 6.01 17.53
C GLY A 257 20.37 5.33 17.42
N TRP A 258 20.54 4.40 16.47
CA TRP A 258 21.81 3.74 16.18
C TRP A 258 22.39 4.16 14.84
N TYR A 259 21.56 4.13 13.80
CA TYR A 259 21.90 4.52 12.44
C TYR A 259 20.80 5.41 11.87
N SER A 260 21.00 5.94 10.66
CA SER A 260 20.00 6.73 9.95
C SER A 260 19.84 6.26 8.52
N ILE A 261 18.64 6.44 7.97
CA ILE A 261 18.29 6.13 6.58
C ILE A 261 17.48 7.29 5.99
N LYS A 262 17.66 7.57 4.69
CA LYS A 262 16.81 8.50 3.94
C LYS A 262 15.41 7.89 3.81
N ALA A 263 14.37 8.69 3.94
CA ALA A 263 13.00 8.24 3.80
C ALA A 263 12.19 9.13 2.85
N GLN A 264 11.55 8.50 1.87
CA GLN A 264 10.65 9.17 0.92
C GLN A 264 9.24 9.26 1.52
N LEU A 265 8.69 10.47 1.55
CA LEU A 265 7.34 10.75 2.02
C LEU A 265 6.31 10.59 0.89
N ASP A 266 5.03 10.49 1.23
CA ASP A 266 3.92 10.63 0.28
C ASP A 266 3.37 12.07 0.27
N GLY A 267 2.32 12.32 -0.52
CA GLY A 267 1.72 13.64 -0.67
C GLY A 267 1.25 14.25 0.67
N PRO A 268 0.43 13.55 1.47
CA PRO A 268 -0.01 14.05 2.76
C PRO A 268 1.14 14.27 3.76
N LEU A 269 2.12 13.36 3.87
CA LEU A 269 3.28 13.56 4.75
C LEU A 269 4.16 14.73 4.30
N THR A 270 4.33 14.92 3.00
CA THR A 270 5.04 16.08 2.42
C THR A 270 4.32 17.39 2.81
N SER A 271 2.98 17.43 2.72
CA SER A 271 2.19 18.56 3.18
C SER A 271 2.35 18.81 4.69
N MET A 272 2.37 17.74 5.50
CA MET A 272 2.60 17.86 6.95
C MET A 272 3.99 18.39 7.29
N LEU A 273 5.03 17.98 6.56
CA LEU A 273 6.38 18.51 6.69
C LEU A 273 6.40 20.02 6.40
N ASN A 274 5.81 20.43 5.28
CA ASN A 274 5.76 21.84 4.87
C ASN A 274 4.93 22.72 5.81
N ARG A 275 3.94 22.14 6.51
CA ARG A 275 3.15 22.80 7.57
C ARG A 275 3.81 22.74 8.96
N GLY A 276 5.03 22.20 9.08
CA GLY A 276 5.74 22.10 10.36
C GLY A 276 5.19 21.03 11.33
N ARG A 277 4.29 20.14 10.88
CA ARG A 277 3.72 19.06 11.70
C ARG A 277 4.63 17.83 11.83
N LEU A 278 5.69 17.77 11.01
CA LEU A 278 6.71 16.73 11.02
C LEU A 278 8.09 17.31 11.38
N PRO A 279 8.29 17.81 12.62
CA PRO A 279 9.54 18.47 13.00
C PRO A 279 10.68 17.46 13.22
N VAL A 280 11.91 17.93 13.01
CA VAL A 280 13.14 17.22 13.44
C VAL A 280 13.10 17.03 14.97
N GLY A 281 13.50 15.85 15.44
CA GLY A 281 13.33 15.36 16.81
C GLY A 281 11.98 14.68 17.07
N GLY A 282 11.03 14.78 16.14
CA GLY A 282 9.74 14.11 16.23
C GLY A 282 9.86 12.60 16.04
N LYS A 283 9.22 11.82 16.91
CA LYS A 283 9.12 10.35 16.77
C LYS A 283 7.88 9.96 15.99
N LEU A 284 8.02 8.97 15.12
CA LEU A 284 6.97 8.39 14.30
C LEU A 284 6.86 6.90 14.59
N ILE A 285 5.64 6.43 14.78
CA ILE A 285 5.32 5.00 14.65
C ILE A 285 4.91 4.75 13.20
N ILE A 286 5.50 3.75 12.58
CA ILE A 286 5.41 3.47 11.15
C ILE A 286 5.14 1.97 10.98
N HIS A 287 4.14 1.61 10.18
CA HIS A 287 3.87 0.23 9.79
C HIS A 287 3.96 0.10 8.26
N GLY A 288 4.31 -1.09 7.75
CA GLY A 288 4.26 -1.37 6.32
C GLY A 288 5.21 -0.52 5.47
N ALA A 289 6.32 -0.03 6.04
CA ALA A 289 7.31 0.72 5.28
C ALA A 289 8.01 -0.18 4.24
N GLN A 290 8.47 0.42 3.15
CA GLN A 290 9.08 -0.30 2.04
C GLN A 290 10.52 0.16 1.83
N LEU A 291 11.46 -0.78 1.81
CA LEU A 291 12.85 -0.49 1.47
C LEU A 291 12.98 -0.46 -0.06
N VAL A 292 13.31 0.71 -0.60
CA VAL A 292 13.46 0.97 -2.04
C VAL A 292 14.92 1.32 -2.37
N GLY A 293 15.33 1.16 -3.63
CA GLY A 293 16.72 1.37 -4.07
C GLY A 293 17.47 0.06 -4.31
N SER A 294 18.76 0.05 -3.96
CA SER A 294 19.62 -1.14 -4.12
C SER A 294 19.03 -2.38 -3.43
N GLN A 295 19.10 -3.54 -4.09
CA GLN A 295 18.62 -4.81 -3.53
C GLN A 295 19.69 -5.53 -2.67
N ASP A 296 20.94 -5.13 -2.78
CA ASP A 296 22.04 -5.76 -2.07
C ASP A 296 21.98 -5.48 -0.57
N ALA A 297 22.38 -6.46 0.23
CA ALA A 297 22.56 -6.29 1.67
C ALA A 297 23.77 -5.38 1.91
N CYS A 298 23.60 -4.35 2.74
CA CYS A 298 24.68 -3.42 3.05
C CYS A 298 24.66 -3.01 4.53
N SER A 299 25.86 -2.73 5.05
CA SER A 299 26.01 -2.07 6.35
C SER A 299 25.47 -0.63 6.26
N PRO A 300 24.79 -0.10 7.29
CA PRO A 300 24.23 1.25 7.25
C PRO A 300 25.23 2.38 6.94
N LEU A 301 26.52 2.19 7.26
CA LEU A 301 27.56 3.20 7.03
C LEU A 301 28.13 3.15 5.61
N GLU A 302 28.02 2.01 4.94
CA GLU A 302 28.52 1.75 3.58
C GLU A 302 27.37 1.78 2.56
N ALA A 303 26.19 2.23 3.00
CA ALA A 303 24.96 2.15 2.25
C ALA A 303 24.98 3.09 1.04
N PRO A 304 24.63 2.61 -0.17
CA PRO A 304 24.58 3.44 -1.37
C PRO A 304 23.48 4.49 -1.23
N GLU A 305 23.67 5.68 -1.80
CA GLU A 305 22.72 6.79 -1.64
C GLU A 305 21.31 6.52 -2.18
N SER A 306 21.18 5.53 -3.06
CA SER A 306 19.92 5.11 -3.66
C SER A 306 18.99 4.38 -2.69
N ILE A 307 19.52 3.82 -1.58
CA ILE A 307 18.70 3.09 -0.61
C ILE A 307 17.88 4.07 0.23
N MET A 308 16.56 3.88 0.24
CA MET A 308 15.63 4.73 0.96
C MET A 308 14.49 3.92 1.56
N LEU A 309 13.88 4.46 2.61
CA LEU A 309 12.67 3.92 3.21
C LEU A 309 11.46 4.70 2.72
N LYS A 310 10.53 4.07 2.01
CA LYS A 310 9.26 4.69 1.66
C LYS A 310 8.25 4.53 2.79
N ILE A 311 7.69 5.65 3.25
CA ILE A 311 6.72 5.69 4.35
C ILE A 311 5.43 6.38 3.90
N PHE A 312 4.30 5.96 4.48
CA PHE A 312 2.97 6.35 4.03
C PHE A 312 2.18 6.99 5.17
N ALA A 313 1.37 8.01 4.86
CA ALA A 313 0.57 8.77 5.83
C ALA A 313 -0.45 7.88 6.53
N ASN A 314 -1.13 7.00 5.80
CA ASN A 314 -2.13 6.07 6.34
C ASN A 314 -1.51 4.89 7.09
N SER A 315 -0.18 4.82 7.17
CA SER A 315 0.54 3.83 7.98
C SER A 315 1.55 4.47 8.93
N SER A 316 1.49 5.79 9.16
CA SER A 316 2.40 6.52 10.04
C SER A 316 1.63 7.44 11.00
N ARG A 317 2.02 7.48 12.28
CA ARG A 317 1.47 8.41 13.28
C ARG A 317 2.59 8.97 14.16
N ARG A 318 2.35 10.09 14.84
CA ARG A 318 3.30 10.60 15.85
C ARG A 318 3.35 9.62 17.02
N ALA A 319 4.56 9.20 17.40
CA ALA A 319 4.77 8.40 18.59
C ALA A 319 4.93 9.31 19.82
N ARG A 320 4.67 8.74 21.01
CA ARG A 320 4.92 9.43 22.28
C ARG A 320 6.40 9.79 22.42
N TRP A 321 6.69 10.88 23.12
CA TRP A 321 8.06 11.36 23.34
C TRP A 321 8.95 10.33 24.04
N ASP A 322 8.38 9.51 24.93
CA ASP A 322 9.06 8.46 25.71
C ASP A 322 9.14 7.12 24.98
N ALA A 323 8.57 6.99 23.78
CA ALA A 323 8.57 5.75 23.03
C ALA A 323 10.01 5.33 22.63
N LYS A 324 10.31 4.04 22.77
CA LYS A 324 11.63 3.47 22.43
C LYS A 324 11.78 3.38 20.91
N LEU A 325 12.90 3.85 20.38
CA LEU A 325 13.24 3.75 18.95
C LEU A 325 13.61 2.31 18.56
N GLY A 326 13.40 1.97 17.28
CA GLY A 326 13.62 0.66 16.69
C GLY A 326 12.33 -0.13 16.50
N PHE A 327 12.40 -1.46 16.47
CA PHE A 327 11.21 -2.33 16.37
C PHE A 327 10.26 -2.10 17.54
N TYR A 328 8.97 -1.97 17.21
CA TYR A 328 7.91 -1.91 18.21
C TYR A 328 7.65 -3.31 18.79
N ARG A 329 7.12 -3.36 20.02
CA ARG A 329 6.88 -4.64 20.73
C ARG A 329 5.86 -5.52 20.03
N ASP A 330 4.78 -4.91 19.53
CA ASP A 330 3.78 -5.60 18.71
C ASP A 330 4.10 -5.35 17.23
N PRO A 331 4.45 -6.39 16.44
CA PRO A 331 4.79 -6.21 15.04
C PRO A 331 3.56 -5.94 14.16
N ARG A 332 2.34 -6.15 14.67
CA ARG A 332 1.09 -6.03 13.91
C ARG A 332 0.77 -4.55 13.59
N PRO A 333 -0.05 -4.31 12.54
CA PRO A 333 -0.52 -2.97 12.25
C PRO A 333 -1.32 -2.40 13.43
N PHE A 334 -1.10 -1.12 13.72
CA PHE A 334 -1.89 -0.40 14.72
C PHE A 334 -3.22 0.04 14.12
N LEU A 335 -4.24 0.13 14.99
CA LEU A 335 -5.59 0.47 14.59
C LEU A 335 -5.71 1.96 14.24
N LEU A 336 -6.47 2.25 13.19
CA LEU A 336 -6.67 3.60 12.67
C LEU A 336 -8.16 3.92 12.51
N PRO A 337 -8.59 5.13 12.91
CA PRO A 337 -9.93 5.59 12.56
C PRO A 337 -9.99 5.97 11.07
N VAL A 338 -11.09 5.62 10.42
CA VAL A 338 -11.33 5.81 8.98
C VAL A 338 -11.35 7.30 8.62
N SER A 339 -11.87 8.18 9.49
CA SER A 339 -11.84 9.64 9.26
C SER A 339 -10.43 10.23 9.18
N SER A 340 -9.43 9.54 9.77
CA SER A 340 -8.04 10.01 9.78
C SER A 340 -7.25 9.65 8.52
N LEU A 341 -7.87 8.90 7.61
CA LEU A 341 -7.23 8.42 6.39
C LEU A 341 -7.23 9.51 5.32
N TYR A 342 -6.16 9.51 4.51
CA TYR A 342 -6.02 10.38 3.35
C TYR A 342 -6.22 9.56 2.08
N ASN A 343 -6.94 10.09 1.09
CA ASN A 343 -7.15 9.38 -0.18
C ASN A 343 -5.83 8.99 -0.87
N SER A 344 -4.84 9.88 -0.83
CA SER A 344 -3.49 9.69 -1.39
C SER A 344 -2.43 9.30 -0.34
N GLY A 345 -2.86 8.78 0.81
CA GLY A 345 -1.99 8.45 1.95
C GLY A 345 -1.39 7.04 1.95
N GLY A 346 -1.46 6.33 0.83
CA GLY A 346 -0.95 4.96 0.71
C GLY A 346 -1.79 3.90 1.43
N PRO A 347 -1.23 2.70 1.69
CA PRO A 347 -1.95 1.58 2.28
C PRO A 347 -2.35 1.86 3.73
N VAL A 348 -3.44 1.20 4.14
CA VAL A 348 -4.02 1.25 5.48
C VAL A 348 -3.76 -0.09 6.16
N GLY A 349 -3.04 -0.06 7.28
CA GLY A 349 -2.66 -1.28 8.00
C GLY A 349 -3.85 -2.02 8.62
N CYS A 350 -4.67 -1.32 9.42
CA CYS A 350 -5.80 -1.92 10.13
C CYS A 350 -6.89 -0.89 10.47
N VAL A 351 -8.15 -1.27 10.26
CA VAL A 351 -9.36 -0.53 10.66
C VAL A 351 -10.36 -1.47 11.35
N ASP A 352 -11.23 -0.92 12.17
CA ASP A 352 -12.30 -1.66 12.88
C ASP A 352 -13.63 -1.12 12.37
N ILE A 353 -14.43 -1.99 11.75
CA ILE A 353 -15.60 -1.57 11.00
C ILE A 353 -16.83 -2.38 11.38
N ILE A 354 -18.01 -1.79 11.16
CA ILE A 354 -19.29 -2.52 11.08
C ILE A 354 -19.78 -2.44 9.65
N ILE A 355 -20.26 -3.56 9.10
CA ILE A 355 -20.94 -3.58 7.80
C ILE A 355 -22.37 -3.10 8.00
N LEU A 356 -22.70 -1.93 7.45
CA LEU A 356 -24.03 -1.35 7.51
C LEU A 356 -24.92 -1.91 6.40
N ARG A 357 -24.43 -1.93 5.16
CA ARG A 357 -25.16 -2.45 4.00
C ARG A 357 -24.23 -3.25 3.11
N SER A 358 -24.73 -4.38 2.65
CA SER A 358 -24.15 -5.19 1.60
C SER A 358 -24.94 -4.99 0.32
N TYR A 359 -24.26 -4.63 -0.76
CA TYR A 359 -24.91 -4.37 -2.04
C TYR A 359 -24.72 -5.53 -3.02
N PRO A 360 -25.55 -5.61 -4.06
CA PRO A 360 -25.30 -6.52 -5.18
C PRO A 360 -23.92 -6.27 -5.80
N THR A 361 -23.33 -7.35 -6.34
CA THR A 361 -22.10 -7.23 -7.13
C THR A 361 -22.38 -6.38 -8.37
N LEU A 362 -21.46 -5.49 -8.71
CA LEU A 362 -21.43 -4.73 -9.96
C LEU A 362 -20.34 -5.26 -10.87
N TRP A 363 -20.45 -5.02 -12.18
CA TRP A 363 -19.43 -5.38 -13.16
C TRP A 363 -18.86 -4.11 -13.76
N MET A 364 -17.55 -3.92 -13.60
CA MET A 364 -16.81 -2.79 -14.15
C MET A 364 -16.10 -3.24 -15.42
N GLU A 365 -16.43 -2.61 -16.55
CA GLU A 365 -15.73 -2.81 -17.82
C GLU A 365 -14.85 -1.61 -18.14
N ARG A 366 -13.58 -1.87 -18.48
CA ARG A 366 -12.69 -0.85 -19.06
C ARG A 366 -12.81 -0.87 -20.57
N LYS A 367 -13.16 0.28 -21.15
CA LYS A 367 -13.30 0.41 -22.60
C LYS A 367 -11.94 0.69 -23.26
N PRO A 368 -11.66 0.18 -24.47
CA PRO A 368 -10.40 0.44 -25.19
C PRO A 368 -10.16 1.93 -25.49
N GLU A 369 -11.25 2.68 -25.70
CA GLU A 369 -11.25 4.13 -25.97
C GLU A 369 -10.94 5.00 -24.74
N GLY A 370 -10.72 4.36 -23.58
CA GLY A 370 -10.58 5.03 -22.29
C GLY A 370 -11.93 5.20 -21.59
N GLY A 371 -11.93 5.03 -20.27
CA GLY A 371 -13.13 5.13 -19.44
C GLY A 371 -13.57 3.79 -18.83
N THR A 372 -14.49 3.88 -17.87
CA THR A 372 -15.00 2.74 -17.10
C THR A 372 -16.52 2.78 -17.06
N VAL A 373 -17.16 1.65 -17.35
CA VAL A 373 -18.61 1.50 -17.26
C VAL A 373 -18.92 0.54 -16.12
N PHE A 374 -19.85 0.90 -15.24
CA PHE A 374 -20.39 0.01 -14.22
C PHE A 374 -21.74 -0.52 -14.69
N ARG A 375 -21.99 -1.82 -14.49
CA ARG A 375 -23.25 -2.49 -14.83
C ARG A 375 -23.77 -3.30 -13.66
N SER A 376 -25.09 -3.36 -13.54
CA SER A 376 -25.79 -4.34 -12.70
C SER A 376 -25.69 -5.74 -13.31
N GLY A 377 -26.10 -6.77 -12.57
CA GLY A 377 -26.03 -8.15 -13.05
C GLY A 377 -26.84 -8.40 -14.31
N ARG A 378 -28.08 -7.88 -14.36
CA ARG A 378 -28.95 -7.98 -15.56
C ARG A 378 -28.35 -7.23 -16.76
N ALA A 379 -27.82 -6.04 -16.53
CA ALA A 379 -27.21 -5.23 -17.58
C ALA A 379 -25.95 -5.91 -18.14
N GLU A 380 -25.10 -6.49 -17.29
CA GLU A 380 -23.93 -7.24 -17.73
C GLU A 380 -24.31 -8.53 -18.46
N GLU A 381 -25.31 -9.29 -18.00
CA GLU A 381 -25.75 -10.51 -18.69
C GLU A 381 -26.29 -10.22 -20.09
N LYS A 382 -27.03 -9.11 -20.26
CA LYS A 382 -27.51 -8.65 -21.57
C LYS A 382 -26.33 -8.26 -22.48
N GLU A 383 -25.36 -7.51 -21.97
CA GLU A 383 -24.20 -7.08 -22.74
C GLU A 383 -23.25 -8.24 -23.06
N ALA A 384 -23.05 -9.18 -22.12
CA ALA A 384 -22.27 -10.40 -22.35
C ALA A 384 -22.89 -11.27 -23.44
N ARG A 385 -24.23 -11.44 -23.45
CA ARG A 385 -24.93 -12.12 -24.54
C ARG A 385 -24.75 -11.40 -25.87
N ARG A 386 -24.90 -10.07 -25.90
CA ARG A 386 -24.69 -9.27 -27.11
C ARG A 386 -23.27 -9.42 -27.65
N TYR A 387 -22.27 -9.36 -26.76
CA TYR A 387 -20.87 -9.54 -27.10
C TYR A 387 -20.59 -10.94 -27.62
N ASN A 388 -21.10 -11.99 -26.97
CA ASN A 388 -20.89 -13.37 -27.40
C ASN A 388 -21.47 -13.62 -28.79
N VAL A 389 -22.69 -13.14 -29.06
CA VAL A 389 -23.30 -13.24 -30.41
C VAL A 389 -22.45 -12.52 -31.47
N HIS A 390 -21.90 -11.35 -31.13
CA HIS A 390 -21.04 -10.61 -32.06
C HIS A 390 -19.69 -11.31 -32.27
N LYS A 391 -19.10 -11.83 -31.19
CA LYS A 391 -17.85 -12.60 -31.19
C LYS A 391 -17.99 -13.87 -32.02
N GLU A 392 -19.06 -14.63 -31.85
CA GLU A 392 -19.37 -15.83 -32.62
C GLU A 392 -19.47 -15.53 -34.12
N LYS A 393 -20.23 -14.50 -34.50
CA LYS A 393 -20.32 -14.07 -35.91
C LYS A 393 -18.99 -13.61 -36.49
N ALA A 394 -18.20 -12.86 -35.71
CA ALA A 394 -16.88 -12.43 -36.15
C ALA A 394 -15.91 -13.61 -36.31
N MET A 395 -16.01 -14.61 -35.43
CA MET A 395 -15.23 -15.84 -35.49
C MET A 395 -15.61 -16.72 -36.69
N GLU A 396 -16.89 -16.79 -37.04
CA GLU A 396 -17.40 -17.48 -38.24
C GLU A 396 -16.85 -16.82 -39.51
N ILE A 397 -16.97 -15.50 -39.64
CA ILE A 397 -16.42 -14.74 -40.79
C ILE A 397 -14.90 -14.93 -40.91
N LEU A 398 -14.19 -14.94 -39.78
CA LEU A 398 -12.75 -15.15 -39.77
C LEU A 398 -12.39 -16.57 -40.21
N PHE A 399 -13.13 -17.57 -39.75
CA PHE A 399 -12.93 -18.97 -40.14
C PHE A 399 -13.15 -19.15 -41.65
N ASP A 400 -14.26 -18.64 -42.19
CA ASP A 400 -14.59 -18.72 -43.62
C ASP A 400 -13.50 -18.05 -44.48
N LYS A 401 -12.99 -16.90 -44.03
CA LYS A 401 -11.90 -16.20 -44.72
C LYS A 401 -10.62 -17.03 -44.77
N ILE A 402 -10.22 -17.62 -43.64
CA ILE A 402 -9.01 -18.46 -43.55
C ILE A 402 -9.17 -19.73 -44.37
N GLN A 403 -10.36 -20.36 -44.32
CA GLN A 403 -10.66 -21.52 -45.13
C GLN A 403 -10.58 -21.19 -46.63
N ALA A 404 -11.18 -20.08 -47.07
CA ALA A 404 -11.12 -19.65 -48.46
C ALA A 404 -9.68 -19.33 -48.93
N GLU A 405 -8.87 -18.68 -48.08
CA GLU A 405 -7.45 -18.42 -48.36
C GLU A 405 -6.66 -19.73 -48.47
N PHE A 406 -6.89 -20.69 -47.57
CA PHE A 406 -6.25 -22.00 -47.58
C PHE A 406 -6.63 -22.83 -48.82
N GLU A 407 -7.92 -22.87 -49.18
CA GLU A 407 -8.39 -23.53 -50.40
C GLU A 407 -7.83 -22.90 -51.67
N LYS A 408 -7.65 -21.57 -51.68
CA LYS A 408 -7.04 -20.86 -52.80
C LYS A 408 -5.55 -21.19 -52.93
N GLU A 409 -4.80 -21.17 -51.83
CA GLU A 409 -3.39 -21.58 -51.81
C GLU A 409 -3.21 -23.03 -52.26
N GLU A 410 -4.09 -23.94 -51.85
CA GLU A 410 -4.10 -25.33 -52.30
C GLU A 410 -4.37 -25.44 -53.81
N ARG A 411 -5.25 -24.61 -54.37
CA ARG A 411 -5.51 -24.56 -55.82
C ARG A 411 -4.31 -23.97 -56.57
N ASP A 412 -3.68 -22.93 -56.05
CA ASP A 412 -2.54 -22.25 -56.67
C ASP A 412 -1.26 -23.11 -56.59
N ASN A 413 -1.09 -23.92 -55.54
CA ASN A 413 0.01 -24.87 -55.40
C ASN A 413 -0.14 -26.15 -56.24
N ARG A 414 -1.32 -26.40 -56.83
CA ARG A 414 -1.46 -27.44 -57.87
C ARG A 414 -0.77 -26.96 -59.14
N LYS A 415 0.54 -27.24 -59.26
CA LYS A 415 1.29 -27.04 -60.50
C LYS A 415 0.52 -27.65 -61.68
N PRO A 416 0.44 -26.99 -62.86
CA PRO A 416 -0.06 -27.65 -64.07
C PRO A 416 0.85 -28.85 -64.33
N ARG A 417 0.30 -30.06 -64.17
CA ARG A 417 1.05 -31.31 -64.31
C ARG A 417 1.58 -31.40 -65.74
N SER A 418 2.90 -31.29 -65.88
CA SER A 418 3.62 -31.68 -67.10
C SER A 418 3.24 -33.13 -67.43
N ARG A 419 2.94 -33.40 -68.71
CA ARG A 419 2.53 -34.70 -69.29
C ARG A 419 3.20 -35.89 -68.56
N ARG A 420 2.45 -36.61 -67.73
CA ARG A 420 2.94 -37.85 -67.09
C ARG A 420 2.72 -39.04 -68.03
N ARG A 421 3.69 -39.95 -68.04
CA ARG A 421 3.68 -41.22 -68.78
C ARG A 421 2.56 -42.12 -68.25
N THR A 422 1.88 -42.84 -69.13
CA THR A 422 0.93 -43.90 -68.77
C THR A 422 1.69 -44.99 -67.99
N ILE A 423 1.33 -45.19 -66.72
CA ILE A 423 1.94 -46.20 -65.83
C ILE A 423 1.29 -47.56 -66.14
N GLY A 424 2.09 -48.61 -66.31
CA GLY A 424 1.59 -49.97 -66.60
C GLY A 424 1.23 -50.77 -65.33
N ASP A 425 0.49 -51.87 -65.49
CA ASP A 425 0.02 -52.74 -64.38
C ASP A 425 1.17 -53.35 -63.53
N GLN A 426 2.35 -53.53 -64.12
CA GLN A 426 3.55 -54.01 -63.41
C GLN A 426 4.22 -52.93 -62.57
N ASP A 427 4.12 -51.67 -62.99
CA ASP A 427 4.66 -50.52 -62.26
C ASP A 427 3.77 -50.15 -61.06
N ILE A 428 2.46 -50.42 -61.12
CA ILE A 428 1.53 -50.21 -60.00
C ILE A 428 1.81 -51.21 -58.86
N LYS A 429 2.21 -52.45 -59.18
CA LYS A 429 2.54 -53.49 -58.20
C LYS A 429 3.88 -53.26 -57.49
N SER A 430 4.76 -52.43 -58.03
CA SER A 430 6.07 -52.13 -57.43
C SER A 430 6.04 -50.93 -56.47
N LEU A 431 4.98 -50.11 -56.49
CA LEU A 431 4.80 -48.97 -55.58
C LEU A 431 4.39 -49.44 -54.18
N GLN A 432 5.20 -49.15 -53.17
CA GLN A 432 4.89 -49.48 -51.77
C GLN A 432 4.76 -48.25 -50.88
N ASP A 433 5.21 -47.08 -51.35
CA ASP A 433 5.16 -45.84 -50.58
C ASP A 433 3.82 -45.10 -50.74
N GLY A 434 3.32 -44.53 -49.64
CA GLY A 434 2.02 -43.87 -49.59
C GLY A 434 1.94 -42.58 -50.42
N GLU A 435 3.05 -41.85 -50.55
CA GLU A 435 3.11 -40.60 -51.33
C GLU A 435 3.09 -40.91 -52.83
N GLU A 436 3.88 -41.89 -53.27
CA GLU A 436 3.93 -42.34 -54.66
C GLU A 436 2.58 -42.94 -55.11
N LEU A 437 1.93 -43.73 -54.25
CA LEU A 437 0.59 -44.28 -54.49
C LEU A 437 -0.46 -43.17 -54.62
N TYR A 438 -0.43 -42.15 -53.76
CA TYR A 438 -1.36 -41.02 -53.81
C TYR A 438 -1.16 -40.15 -55.06
N GLU A 439 0.09 -39.96 -55.48
CA GLU A 439 0.41 -39.26 -56.72
C GLU A 439 -0.02 -40.04 -57.97
N ALA A 440 0.09 -41.36 -57.96
CA ALA A 440 -0.32 -42.24 -59.05
C ALA A 440 -1.84 -42.26 -59.23
N VAL A 441 -2.61 -42.36 -58.12
CA VAL A 441 -4.08 -42.44 -58.11
C VAL A 441 -4.76 -41.25 -58.77
N GLY A 442 -4.16 -40.06 -58.67
CA GLY A 442 -4.37 -38.91 -59.54
C GLY A 442 -5.73 -38.79 -60.26
N ASP A 443 -5.68 -38.76 -61.60
CA ASP A 443 -6.80 -38.31 -62.45
C ASP A 443 -7.77 -39.44 -62.88
N ASP A 444 -7.50 -40.71 -62.55
CA ASP A 444 -8.44 -41.84 -62.71
C ASP A 444 -8.46 -42.74 -61.46
N PRO A 445 -9.19 -42.32 -60.41
CA PRO A 445 -9.24 -43.02 -59.13
C PRO A 445 -9.87 -44.41 -59.24
N ALA A 446 -10.85 -44.56 -60.13
CA ALA A 446 -11.61 -45.80 -60.27
C ALA A 446 -10.80 -46.92 -60.92
N TYR A 447 -9.97 -46.58 -61.91
CA TYR A 447 -9.09 -47.55 -62.56
C TYR A 447 -7.98 -48.02 -61.61
N LEU A 448 -7.31 -47.11 -60.90
CA LEU A 448 -6.17 -47.47 -60.05
C LEU A 448 -6.60 -48.16 -58.76
N GLU A 449 -7.68 -47.72 -58.10
CA GLU A 449 -8.18 -48.37 -56.88
C GLU A 449 -8.62 -49.83 -57.10
N ALA A 450 -8.96 -50.21 -58.34
CA ALA A 450 -9.29 -51.59 -58.72
C ALA A 450 -8.06 -52.51 -58.94
N HIS A 451 -6.87 -51.93 -59.15
CA HIS A 451 -5.62 -52.68 -59.43
C HIS A 451 -4.62 -52.67 -58.26
N LEU A 452 -4.97 -52.02 -57.14
CA LEU A 452 -4.18 -52.03 -55.91
C LEU A 452 -4.38 -53.33 -55.13
N THR A 453 -3.30 -53.85 -54.54
CA THR A 453 -3.41 -54.91 -53.52
C THR A 453 -3.98 -54.36 -52.21
N GLU A 454 -4.51 -55.23 -51.35
CA GLU A 454 -5.12 -54.84 -50.06
C GLU A 454 -4.13 -54.04 -49.16
N GLN A 455 -2.86 -54.44 -49.11
CA GLN A 455 -1.81 -53.73 -48.37
C GLN A 455 -1.46 -52.35 -48.97
N GLN A 456 -1.47 -52.23 -50.30
CA GLN A 456 -1.24 -50.93 -50.97
C GLN A 456 -2.45 -50.01 -50.78
N ALA A 457 -3.67 -50.55 -50.80
CA ALA A 457 -4.89 -49.81 -50.53
C ALA A 457 -4.92 -49.28 -49.08
N GLU A 458 -4.51 -50.09 -48.10
CA GLU A 458 -4.40 -49.67 -46.71
C GLU A 458 -3.34 -48.58 -46.52
N THR A 459 -2.16 -48.73 -47.14
CA THR A 459 -1.08 -47.72 -47.11
C THR A 459 -1.53 -46.40 -47.72
N LEU A 460 -2.24 -46.44 -48.86
CA LEU A 460 -2.83 -45.27 -49.50
C LEU A 460 -3.91 -44.61 -48.63
N GLN A 461 -4.80 -45.39 -47.99
CA GLN A 461 -5.82 -44.87 -47.08
C GLN A 461 -5.20 -44.22 -45.84
N ASN A 462 -4.15 -44.84 -45.28
CA ASN A 462 -3.39 -44.28 -44.16
C ASN A 462 -2.70 -42.97 -44.56
N TYR A 463 -2.10 -42.89 -45.75
CA TYR A 463 -1.50 -41.65 -46.25
C TYR A 463 -2.54 -40.56 -46.56
N LYS A 464 -3.68 -40.91 -47.19
CA LYS A 464 -4.83 -40.00 -47.38
C LYS A 464 -5.30 -39.44 -46.03
N ARG A 465 -5.42 -40.28 -45.00
CA ARG A 465 -5.80 -39.87 -43.65
C ARG A 465 -4.77 -38.92 -43.03
N LEU A 466 -3.48 -39.26 -43.09
CA LEU A 466 -2.39 -38.40 -42.60
C LEU A 466 -2.35 -37.03 -43.31
N LEU A 467 -2.62 -36.98 -44.62
CA LEU A 467 -2.71 -35.72 -45.37
C LEU A 467 -3.89 -34.87 -44.92
N ILE A 468 -5.06 -35.48 -44.71
CA ILE A 468 -6.25 -34.77 -44.20
C ILE A 468 -5.98 -34.26 -42.78
N GLU A 469 -5.38 -35.08 -41.90
CA GLU A 469 -5.01 -34.68 -40.55
C GLU A 469 -4.00 -33.54 -40.54
N LYS A 470 -2.97 -33.59 -41.39
CA LYS A 470 -1.97 -32.53 -41.54
C LYS A 470 -2.60 -31.22 -42.02
N LYS A 471 -3.49 -31.29 -43.01
CA LYS A 471 -4.24 -30.13 -43.53
C LYS A 471 -5.16 -29.53 -42.48
N GLN A 472 -5.89 -30.38 -41.76
CA GLN A 472 -6.77 -29.95 -40.69
C GLN A 472 -5.98 -29.31 -39.53
N ALA A 473 -4.82 -29.86 -39.17
CA ALA A 473 -3.93 -29.30 -38.17
C ALA A 473 -3.38 -27.93 -38.58
N GLU A 474 -2.97 -27.77 -39.84
CA GLU A 474 -2.49 -26.48 -40.36
C GLU A 474 -3.61 -25.43 -40.38
N LEU A 475 -4.81 -25.81 -40.82
CA LEU A 475 -5.97 -24.91 -40.81
C LEU A 475 -6.34 -24.49 -39.38
N GLN A 476 -6.35 -25.42 -38.43
CA GLN A 476 -6.59 -25.14 -37.02
C GLN A 476 -5.52 -24.24 -36.40
N ASP A 477 -4.25 -24.43 -36.77
CA ASP A 477 -3.14 -23.60 -36.30
C ASP A 477 -3.22 -22.17 -36.86
N ARG A 478 -3.51 -22.02 -38.16
CA ARG A 478 -3.76 -20.71 -38.79
C ARG A 478 -4.96 -20.00 -38.13
N TYR A 479 -6.04 -20.72 -37.90
CA TYR A 479 -7.21 -20.20 -37.19
C TYR A 479 -6.85 -19.73 -35.78
N ARG A 480 -6.12 -20.55 -35.01
CA ARG A 480 -5.67 -20.19 -33.66
C ARG A 480 -4.84 -18.90 -33.65
N ARG A 481 -3.82 -18.81 -34.51
CA ARG A 481 -2.97 -17.61 -34.62
C ARG A 481 -3.77 -16.37 -35.02
N ALA A 482 -4.73 -16.53 -35.93
CA ALA A 482 -5.59 -15.43 -36.35
C ALA A 482 -6.55 -14.97 -35.24
N VAL A 483 -7.07 -15.90 -34.42
CA VAL A 483 -7.87 -15.57 -33.24
C VAL A 483 -7.03 -14.82 -32.21
N GLU A 484 -5.83 -15.29 -31.89
CA GLU A 484 -4.90 -14.60 -30.97
C GLU A 484 -4.59 -13.18 -31.48
N THR A 485 -4.31 -13.03 -32.78
CA THR A 485 -4.08 -11.72 -33.42
C THR A 485 -5.32 -10.82 -33.40
N ALA A 486 -6.51 -11.38 -33.55
CA ALA A 486 -7.77 -10.64 -33.50
C ALA A 486 -8.16 -10.21 -32.08
N GLU A 487 -7.69 -10.93 -31.05
CA GLU A 487 -7.90 -10.59 -29.64
C GLU A 487 -6.90 -9.53 -29.13
N ASP A 488 -5.67 -9.49 -29.67
CA ASP A 488 -4.58 -8.61 -29.23
C ASP A 488 -4.46 -7.25 -29.99
N GLY A 489 -5.23 -7.03 -31.05
CA GLY A 489 -5.17 -5.82 -31.89
C GLY A 489 -6.54 -5.26 -32.30
N THR A 490 -6.56 -4.25 -33.17
CA THR A 490 -7.72 -3.63 -33.85
C THR A 490 -8.51 -4.60 -34.75
N GLY A 491 -8.76 -5.81 -34.27
CA GLY A 491 -9.58 -6.83 -34.91
C GLY A 491 -11.07 -6.58 -34.69
N SER A 492 -11.89 -7.44 -35.31
CA SER A 492 -13.35 -7.32 -35.35
C SER A 492 -14.02 -7.40 -33.96
N CYS A 493 -13.38 -8.04 -32.96
CA CYS A 493 -13.95 -8.27 -31.62
C CYS A 493 -12.87 -8.31 -30.52
N PRO A 494 -12.46 -7.16 -29.95
CA PRO A 494 -11.47 -7.15 -28.86
C PRO A 494 -12.01 -7.83 -27.59
N LYS A 495 -11.10 -8.36 -26.77
CA LYS A 495 -11.44 -8.97 -25.47
C LYS A 495 -11.93 -7.91 -24.48
N ARG A 496 -13.07 -8.15 -23.82
CA ARG A 496 -13.61 -7.25 -22.80
C ARG A 496 -12.81 -7.38 -21.49
N ASP A 497 -12.33 -6.26 -20.94
CA ASP A 497 -11.73 -6.19 -19.60
C ASP A 497 -12.83 -5.92 -18.56
N VAL A 498 -13.48 -6.99 -18.08
CA VAL A 498 -14.58 -6.92 -17.10
C VAL A 498 -14.12 -7.48 -15.75
N ALA A 499 -14.40 -6.76 -14.67
CA ALA A 499 -14.13 -7.20 -13.31
C ALA A 499 -15.34 -6.99 -12.38
N PRO A 500 -15.77 -8.02 -11.63
CA PRO A 500 -16.80 -7.85 -10.61
C PRO A 500 -16.28 -7.06 -9.40
N VAL A 501 -17.16 -6.23 -8.84
CA VAL A 501 -16.92 -5.33 -7.72
C VAL A 501 -18.06 -5.46 -6.73
N TRP A 502 -17.74 -5.85 -5.51
CA TRP A 502 -18.70 -5.85 -4.42
C TRP A 502 -18.51 -4.62 -3.56
N ARG A 503 -19.58 -3.83 -3.41
CA ARG A 503 -19.57 -2.61 -2.59
C ARG A 503 -20.24 -2.91 -1.26
N LEU A 504 -19.70 -2.34 -0.19
CA LEU A 504 -20.23 -2.39 1.16
C LEU A 504 -20.26 -0.97 1.74
N SER A 505 -21.36 -0.60 2.39
CA SER A 505 -21.41 0.57 3.25
C SER A 505 -20.98 0.17 4.65
N ILE A 506 -20.05 0.91 5.22
CA ILE A 506 -19.41 0.57 6.50
C ILE A 506 -19.39 1.79 7.42
N ALA A 507 -19.42 1.54 8.72
CA ALA A 507 -19.11 2.53 9.76
C ALA A 507 -17.79 2.18 10.44
N ASP A 508 -17.10 3.19 10.96
CA ASP A 508 -15.96 2.99 11.85
C ASP A 508 -16.44 2.73 13.27
N PHE A 509 -15.99 1.63 13.87
CA PHE A 509 -16.35 1.24 15.23
C PHE A 509 -15.66 2.11 16.30
N MET A 510 -14.57 2.80 15.95
CA MET A 510 -13.82 3.69 16.84
C MET A 510 -14.44 5.09 16.97
N GLU A 511 -15.38 5.43 16.09
CA GLU A 511 -15.99 6.75 16.00
C GLU A 511 -17.44 6.75 16.45
N LYS A 512 -18.00 7.94 16.68
CA LYS A 512 -19.44 8.04 16.95
C LYS A 512 -20.24 7.59 15.71
N PRO A 513 -21.40 6.96 15.90
CA PRO A 513 -22.27 6.58 14.80
C PRO A 513 -22.70 7.82 14.00
N GLY A 514 -22.85 7.64 12.68
CA GLY A 514 -23.31 8.68 11.74
C GLY A 514 -22.42 8.87 10.51
N SER A 515 -21.14 8.50 10.59
CA SER A 515 -20.23 8.55 9.43
C SER A 515 -20.32 7.25 8.62
N VAL A 516 -20.71 7.34 7.35
CA VAL A 516 -20.78 6.19 6.43
C VAL A 516 -19.66 6.27 5.41
N TYR A 517 -18.90 5.18 5.30
CA TYR A 517 -17.84 5.01 4.32
C TYR A 517 -18.16 3.88 3.35
N GLN A 518 -17.43 3.83 2.24
CA GLN A 518 -17.60 2.82 1.20
C GLN A 518 -16.38 1.91 1.15
N LEU A 519 -16.60 0.60 1.14
CA LEU A 519 -15.57 -0.43 0.94
C LEU A 519 -15.86 -1.19 -0.36
N ASN A 520 -14.90 -1.19 -1.28
CA ASN A 520 -14.95 -1.97 -2.52
C ASN A 520 -14.08 -3.22 -2.41
N ILE A 521 -14.62 -4.37 -2.77
CA ILE A 521 -13.90 -5.63 -2.87
C ILE A 521 -13.95 -6.07 -4.34
N TRP A 522 -12.78 -6.12 -4.99
CA TRP A 522 -12.65 -6.54 -6.38
C TRP A 522 -12.52 -8.06 -6.44
N ARG A 523 -13.27 -8.69 -7.36
CA ARG A 523 -13.29 -10.15 -7.53
C ARG A 523 -13.53 -10.86 -6.19
N PRO A 524 -14.68 -10.59 -5.53
CA PRO A 524 -15.00 -11.16 -4.23
C PRO A 524 -15.07 -12.70 -4.31
N PRO A 525 -14.28 -13.45 -3.52
CA PRO A 525 -14.41 -14.89 -3.47
C PRO A 525 -15.71 -15.29 -2.75
N SER A 526 -16.31 -16.41 -3.12
CA SER A 526 -17.59 -16.87 -2.57
C SER A 526 -17.55 -17.10 -1.06
N GLU A 527 -16.41 -17.55 -0.52
CA GLU A 527 -16.19 -17.72 0.92
C GLU A 527 -16.26 -16.39 1.69
N LEU A 528 -15.79 -15.29 1.07
CA LEU A 528 -15.86 -13.97 1.70
C LEU A 528 -17.29 -13.43 1.67
N GLN A 529 -18.04 -13.73 0.61
CA GLN A 529 -19.45 -13.35 0.50
C GLN A 529 -20.33 -14.02 1.55
N SER A 530 -20.02 -15.25 1.96
CA SER A 530 -20.73 -15.94 3.04
C SER A 530 -20.29 -15.49 4.43
N LEU A 531 -19.03 -15.06 4.58
CA LEU A 531 -18.47 -14.56 5.84
C LEU A 531 -19.01 -13.18 6.22
N LEU A 532 -19.01 -12.23 5.29
CA LEU A 532 -19.35 -10.84 5.57
C LEU A 532 -20.87 -10.62 5.57
N LYS A 533 -21.41 -10.16 6.71
CA LYS A 533 -22.85 -9.96 6.92
C LYS A 533 -23.14 -8.55 7.41
N GLU A 534 -24.31 -8.04 7.05
CA GLU A 534 -24.84 -6.78 7.59
C GLU A 534 -25.03 -6.91 9.11
N GLY A 535 -24.66 -5.85 9.85
CA GLY A 535 -24.76 -5.80 11.31
C GLY A 535 -23.61 -6.45 12.07
N CYS A 536 -22.65 -7.07 11.38
CA CYS A 536 -21.48 -7.68 12.00
C CYS A 536 -20.27 -6.74 12.01
N ARG A 537 -19.41 -6.91 13.04
CA ARG A 537 -18.19 -6.14 13.26
C ARG A 537 -16.98 -6.93 12.77
N TYR A 538 -16.09 -6.27 12.05
CA TYR A 538 -14.88 -6.87 11.51
C TYR A 538 -13.68 -5.96 11.72
N LYS A 539 -12.56 -6.57 12.08
CA LYS A 539 -11.27 -5.93 11.98
C LYS A 539 -10.65 -6.28 10.63
N VAL A 540 -10.32 -5.25 9.86
CA VAL A 540 -9.88 -5.40 8.47
C VAL A 540 -8.46 -4.92 8.32
N TYR A 541 -7.65 -5.74 7.68
CA TYR A 541 -6.22 -5.51 7.50
C TYR A 541 -5.87 -5.23 6.03
N ASN A 542 -4.79 -4.48 5.79
CA ASN A 542 -4.18 -4.27 4.48
C ASN A 542 -5.16 -3.72 3.41
N LEU A 543 -5.82 -2.62 3.71
CA LEU A 543 -6.68 -1.90 2.77
C LEU A 543 -5.90 -0.83 1.99
N THR A 544 -6.51 -0.32 0.93
CA THR A 544 -6.02 0.85 0.21
C THR A 544 -7.09 1.91 0.15
N THR A 545 -6.69 3.18 0.11
CA THR A 545 -7.60 4.30 -0.12
C THR A 545 -7.67 4.64 -1.61
N THR A 546 -8.85 5.02 -2.07
CA THR A 546 -9.08 5.50 -3.44
C THR A 546 -9.80 6.84 -3.39
N ASP A 547 -9.52 7.71 -4.36
CA ASP A 547 -10.23 8.98 -4.49
C ASP A 547 -11.70 8.75 -4.84
N SER A 548 -12.59 9.28 -3.99
CA SER A 548 -14.03 9.33 -4.30
C SER A 548 -14.29 10.42 -5.34
N LYS A 549 -14.61 10.04 -6.57
CA LYS A 549 -15.16 10.98 -7.57
C LYS A 549 -16.64 11.30 -7.25
N LYS A 550 -16.93 11.96 -6.12
CA LYS A 550 -18.25 12.56 -5.89
C LYS A 550 -18.19 14.04 -6.23
N GLN A 551 -18.98 14.41 -7.24
CA GLN A 551 -19.17 15.79 -7.69
C GLN A 551 -20.22 16.43 -6.75
N GLY A 552 -19.74 17.04 -5.66
CA GLY A 552 -20.55 17.81 -4.69
C GLY A 552 -20.60 17.21 -3.28
N GLY A 553 -20.05 17.94 -2.30
CA GLY A 553 -20.14 17.70 -0.85
C GLY A 553 -19.16 16.66 -0.27
N ASN A 554 -18.45 17.04 0.80
CA ASN A 554 -17.42 16.30 1.58
C ASN A 554 -17.01 14.94 0.99
N THR A 555 -15.85 14.91 0.32
CA THR A 555 -15.25 13.69 -0.21
C THR A 555 -14.84 12.75 0.93
N THR A 556 -15.73 11.81 1.27
CA THR A 556 -15.44 10.72 2.20
C THR A 556 -14.45 9.75 1.58
N VAL A 557 -13.43 9.35 2.35
CA VAL A 557 -12.44 8.34 1.93
C VAL A 557 -13.16 7.06 1.49
N GLN A 558 -12.79 6.53 0.32
CA GLN A 558 -13.24 5.22 -0.13
C GLN A 558 -12.14 4.20 0.10
N LEU A 559 -12.51 3.06 0.69
CA LEU A 559 -11.61 1.95 0.95
C LEU A 559 -11.75 0.90 -0.14
N SER A 560 -10.65 0.26 -0.49
CA SER A 560 -10.61 -0.85 -1.44
C SER A 560 -9.78 -1.98 -0.88
N GLY A 561 -10.33 -3.19 -0.96
CA GLY A 561 -9.61 -4.43 -0.67
C GLY A 561 -8.48 -4.67 -1.66
N THR A 562 -7.44 -5.34 -1.17
CA THR A 562 -6.27 -5.79 -1.91
C THR A 562 -6.18 -7.31 -1.83
N LYS A 563 -5.24 -7.91 -2.59
CA LYS A 563 -4.95 -9.35 -2.50
C LYS A 563 -4.46 -9.80 -1.11
N LYS A 564 -4.01 -8.86 -0.25
CA LYS A 564 -3.53 -9.13 1.11
C LYS A 564 -4.56 -8.78 2.18
N THR A 565 -5.75 -8.32 1.78
CA THR A 565 -6.80 -7.93 2.73
C THR A 565 -7.32 -9.16 3.46
N GLN A 566 -7.43 -9.03 4.77
CA GLN A 566 -7.94 -10.06 5.66
C GLN A 566 -9.01 -9.46 6.55
N PHE A 567 -10.04 -10.26 6.83
CA PHE A 567 -11.16 -9.91 7.70
C PHE A 567 -11.12 -10.83 8.91
N GLU A 568 -11.14 -10.24 10.11
CA GLU A 568 -11.23 -10.93 11.39
C GLU A 568 -12.59 -10.56 12.00
N ASP A 569 -13.45 -11.54 12.19
CA ASP A 569 -14.76 -11.37 12.83
C ASP A 569 -14.57 -11.09 14.33
N LEU A 570 -15.23 -10.06 14.84
CA LEU A 570 -15.15 -9.64 16.23
C LEU A 570 -16.55 -9.59 16.87
N GLN A 571 -16.67 -10.18 18.05
CA GLN A 571 -17.91 -10.08 18.82
C GLN A 571 -18.07 -8.67 19.43
N ALA A 572 -19.32 -8.20 19.45
CA ALA A 572 -19.75 -6.95 20.09
C ALA A 572 -21.10 -7.17 20.78
N SER A 573 -21.40 -6.39 21.82
CA SER A 573 -22.71 -6.46 22.48
C SER A 573 -23.83 -5.96 21.56
N GLU A 574 -25.00 -6.57 21.65
CA GLU A 574 -26.17 -6.20 20.84
C GLU A 574 -26.58 -4.74 21.07
N GLU A 575 -26.52 -4.27 22.32
CA GLU A 575 -26.79 -2.87 22.68
C GLU A 575 -25.90 -1.91 21.89
N LEU A 576 -24.60 -2.22 21.80
CA LEU A 576 -23.66 -1.36 21.10
C LEU A 576 -23.85 -1.47 19.59
N LEU A 577 -24.06 -2.67 19.05
CA LEU A 577 -24.38 -2.86 17.63
C LEU A 577 -25.62 -2.08 17.21
N SER A 578 -26.66 -2.04 18.05
CA SER A 578 -27.90 -1.29 17.78
C SER A 578 -27.70 0.22 17.63
N THR A 579 -26.62 0.77 18.22
CA THR A 579 -26.29 2.20 18.06
C THR A 579 -25.68 2.54 16.69
N TYR A 580 -25.09 1.57 15.99
CA TYR A 580 -24.48 1.77 14.67
C TYR A 580 -25.33 1.19 13.54
N PHE A 581 -25.99 0.07 13.79
CA PHE A 581 -26.66 -0.73 12.78
C PHE A 581 -28.16 -0.77 13.01
N GLN A 582 -28.89 -0.40 11.96
CA GLN A 582 -30.32 -0.61 11.84
C GLN A 582 -30.57 -1.64 10.73
N PRO A 583 -31.28 -2.75 10.99
CA PRO A 583 -31.70 -3.70 9.96
C PRO A 583 -32.48 -3.02 8.84
N ARG A 584 -32.55 -3.66 7.69
CA ARG A 584 -33.35 -3.17 6.57
C ARG A 584 -34.83 -3.27 6.90
N VAL A 585 -35.58 -2.26 6.49
CA VAL A 585 -37.03 -2.15 6.68
C VAL A 585 -37.68 -1.67 5.40
N SER A 586 -38.89 -2.15 5.14
CA SER A 586 -39.72 -1.63 4.05
C SER A 586 -40.25 -0.26 4.45
N ALA A 587 -39.74 0.81 3.83
CA ALA A 587 -40.22 2.17 4.04
C ALA A 587 -41.65 2.31 3.53
N THR A 588 -42.49 3.02 4.29
CA THR A 588 -43.83 3.38 3.83
C THR A 588 -43.76 4.67 3.01
N PHE A 589 -44.78 4.90 2.18
CA PHE A 589 -44.81 6.07 1.31
C PHE A 589 -45.06 7.35 2.12
N ILE A 590 -45.61 7.20 3.33
CA ILE A 590 -45.85 8.28 4.29
C ILE A 590 -44.54 8.69 4.96
N ASP A 591 -43.68 7.73 5.35
CA ASP A 591 -42.38 8.02 5.95
C ASP A 591 -41.51 8.90 5.02
N LEU A 592 -41.63 8.69 3.70
CA LEU A 592 -40.89 9.47 2.70
C LEU A 592 -41.35 10.93 2.56
N GLN A 593 -42.52 11.27 3.09
CA GLN A 593 -43.04 12.64 3.11
C GLN A 593 -42.56 13.40 4.35
N ASP A 594 -42.13 12.69 5.40
CA ASP A 594 -41.61 13.27 6.62
C ASP A 594 -40.21 13.89 6.38
N PRO A 595 -40.03 15.20 6.56
CA PRO A 595 -38.73 15.85 6.46
C PRO A 595 -37.70 15.34 7.48
N GLU A 596 -38.16 14.81 8.62
CA GLU A 596 -37.31 14.24 9.67
C GLU A 596 -36.92 12.79 9.40
N PHE A 597 -37.44 12.18 8.33
CA PHE A 597 -37.04 10.83 7.95
C PHE A 597 -35.60 10.80 7.45
N HIS A 598 -34.75 10.13 8.22
CA HIS A 598 -33.35 9.90 7.88
C HIS A 598 -33.07 8.40 7.87
N SER A 599 -32.55 7.89 6.76
CA SER A 599 -32.09 6.52 6.69
C SER A 599 -30.58 6.44 6.86
N LEU A 600 -30.12 5.34 7.48
CA LEU A 600 -28.72 5.13 7.88
C LEU A 600 -27.69 5.41 6.77
N CYS A 601 -27.99 5.04 5.53
CA CYS A 601 -27.10 5.22 4.37
C CYS A 601 -27.67 6.19 3.31
N GLY A 602 -28.74 6.93 3.63
CA GLY A 602 -29.45 7.75 2.64
C GLY A 602 -30.17 6.93 1.56
N GLU A 603 -30.52 5.68 1.89
CA GLU A 603 -31.20 4.73 1.01
C GLU A 603 -32.46 4.14 1.65
N VAL A 604 -33.39 3.67 0.83
CA VAL A 604 -34.64 3.03 1.26
C VAL A 604 -34.97 1.81 0.41
N ASP A 605 -35.69 0.88 1.02
CA ASP A 605 -36.27 -0.29 0.36
C ASP A 605 -37.80 -0.17 0.47
N LEU A 606 -38.56 -0.45 -0.59
CA LEU A 606 -40.03 -0.35 -0.58
C LEU A 606 -40.69 -1.26 -1.61
N THR A 607 -42.01 -1.41 -1.50
CA THR A 607 -42.85 -2.15 -2.44
C THR A 607 -43.95 -1.28 -2.98
N GLY A 608 -44.31 -1.42 -4.26
CA GLY A 608 -45.43 -0.69 -4.83
C GLY A 608 -45.83 -1.13 -6.24
N TYR A 609 -47.02 -0.72 -6.66
CA TYR A 609 -47.56 -0.97 -7.99
C TYR A 609 -47.17 0.13 -8.97
N VAL A 610 -46.64 -0.25 -10.13
CA VAL A 610 -46.32 0.70 -11.21
C VAL A 610 -47.59 1.20 -11.87
N ILE A 611 -47.84 2.51 -11.80
CA ILE A 611 -49.05 3.13 -12.37
C ILE A 611 -48.77 3.69 -13.76
N SER A 612 -47.71 4.47 -13.88
CA SER A 612 -47.35 5.15 -15.12
C SER A 612 -45.84 5.26 -15.26
N ILE A 613 -45.41 5.28 -16.52
CA ILE A 613 -44.01 5.41 -16.92
C ILE A 613 -43.87 6.71 -17.70
N ILE A 614 -42.89 7.53 -17.33
CA ILE A 614 -42.53 8.78 -17.96
C ILE A 614 -41.20 8.58 -18.69
N ASP A 615 -41.12 9.05 -19.93
CA ASP A 615 -39.89 9.07 -20.72
C ASP A 615 -39.22 7.68 -20.82
N GLY A 616 -40.03 6.64 -21.00
CA GLY A 616 -39.58 5.24 -20.94
C GLY A 616 -38.49 4.87 -21.96
N GLN A 617 -38.37 5.61 -23.06
CA GLN A 617 -37.31 5.45 -24.07
C GLN A 617 -36.17 6.49 -23.93
N GLY A 618 -36.29 7.44 -23.02
CA GLY A 618 -35.29 8.46 -22.78
C GLY A 618 -34.07 7.94 -22.01
N PHE A 619 -33.13 8.85 -21.78
CA PHE A 619 -31.88 8.56 -21.07
C PHE A 619 -32.04 8.46 -19.55
N SER A 620 -33.10 9.05 -18.98
CA SER A 620 -33.40 9.03 -17.55
C SER A 620 -34.92 8.85 -17.33
N PRO A 621 -35.43 7.64 -17.60
CA PRO A 621 -36.84 7.33 -17.43
C PRO A 621 -37.24 7.41 -15.95
N ALA A 622 -38.52 7.67 -15.71
CA ALA A 622 -39.10 7.65 -14.38
C ALA A 622 -40.42 6.89 -14.37
N PHE A 623 -40.84 6.41 -13.22
CA PHE A 623 -42.15 5.75 -13.07
C PHE A 623 -42.75 6.08 -11.70
N TYR A 624 -44.07 6.02 -11.61
CA TYR A 624 -44.80 6.23 -10.37
C TYR A 624 -45.25 4.90 -9.78
N LEU A 625 -45.09 4.80 -8.46
CA LEU A 625 -45.56 3.69 -7.65
C LEU A 625 -46.74 4.14 -6.79
N THR A 626 -47.60 3.19 -6.41
CA THR A 626 -48.59 3.34 -5.34
C THR A 626 -48.57 2.17 -4.36
N ASP A 627 -48.93 2.47 -3.11
CA ASP A 627 -49.08 1.54 -2.00
C ASP A 627 -50.52 1.01 -1.81
N GLY A 628 -51.44 1.33 -2.74
CA GLY A 628 -52.86 0.95 -2.64
C GLY A 628 -53.69 1.84 -1.70
N LYS A 629 -53.07 2.79 -1.00
CA LYS A 629 -53.73 3.77 -0.12
C LYS A 629 -53.74 5.18 -0.72
N GLN A 630 -53.66 5.28 -2.05
CA GLN A 630 -53.55 6.54 -2.80
C GLN A 630 -52.29 7.38 -2.48
N ASN A 631 -51.27 6.78 -1.87
CA ASN A 631 -49.96 7.43 -1.78
C ASN A 631 -49.15 7.15 -3.04
N PHE A 632 -48.35 8.13 -3.45
CA PHE A 632 -47.53 8.03 -4.66
C PHE A 632 -46.08 8.31 -4.36
N VAL A 633 -45.19 7.59 -5.05
CA VAL A 633 -43.75 7.83 -5.04
C VAL A 633 -43.24 7.80 -6.48
N LYS A 634 -42.41 8.77 -6.83
CA LYS A 634 -41.75 8.81 -8.14
C LYS A 634 -40.37 8.19 -8.02
N VAL A 635 -40.06 7.21 -8.87
CA VAL A 635 -38.71 6.65 -8.97
C VAL A 635 -38.08 7.08 -10.29
N ARG A 636 -36.90 7.68 -10.24
CA ARG A 636 -36.14 8.12 -11.41
C ARG A 636 -34.88 7.30 -11.60
N CYS A 637 -34.66 6.75 -12.79
CA CYS A 637 -33.47 5.97 -13.12
C CYS A 637 -32.34 6.86 -13.67
N PHE A 638 -31.09 6.56 -13.34
CA PHE A 638 -29.92 7.25 -13.89
C PHE A 638 -29.57 6.82 -15.32
N SER A 639 -30.04 5.66 -15.75
CA SER A 639 -29.82 5.09 -17.08
C SER A 639 -31.13 4.62 -17.68
N SER A 640 -31.16 4.43 -19.00
CA SER A 640 -32.36 3.95 -19.69
C SER A 640 -32.70 2.50 -19.30
N PHE A 641 -33.97 2.13 -19.38
CA PHE A 641 -34.40 0.75 -19.10
C PHE A 641 -33.68 -0.27 -20.00
N ALA A 642 -33.40 0.09 -21.24
CA ALA A 642 -32.67 -0.73 -22.20
C ALA A 642 -31.24 -1.05 -21.72
N GLN A 643 -30.52 -0.04 -21.22
CA GLN A 643 -29.16 -0.15 -20.72
C GLN A 643 -29.11 -0.91 -19.39
N SER A 644 -30.08 -0.69 -18.51
CA SER A 644 -30.17 -1.36 -17.21
C SER A 644 -30.73 -2.79 -17.28
N GLY A 645 -31.28 -3.20 -18.42
CA GLY A 645 -31.95 -4.50 -18.57
C GLY A 645 -33.24 -4.60 -17.76
N LEU A 646 -34.05 -3.53 -17.75
CA LEU A 646 -35.28 -3.42 -16.97
C LEU A 646 -36.58 -3.37 -17.82
N GLU A 647 -36.46 -3.45 -19.16
CA GLU A 647 -37.59 -3.36 -20.11
C GLU A 647 -38.68 -4.43 -19.89
N ASP A 648 -38.26 -5.60 -19.42
CA ASP A 648 -39.15 -6.74 -19.12
C ASP A 648 -39.80 -6.63 -17.73
N VAL A 649 -39.18 -5.89 -16.81
CA VAL A 649 -39.58 -5.79 -15.39
C VAL A 649 -40.50 -4.61 -15.12
N ILE A 650 -40.15 -3.42 -15.63
CA ILE A 650 -40.88 -2.19 -15.33
C ILE A 650 -41.95 -2.02 -16.39
N LYS A 651 -43.16 -2.45 -16.06
CA LYS A 651 -44.36 -2.30 -16.90
C LYS A 651 -45.51 -1.75 -16.07
N PRO A 652 -46.46 -1.00 -16.65
CA PRO A 652 -47.67 -0.60 -15.95
C PRO A 652 -48.40 -1.82 -15.37
N SER A 653 -49.03 -1.64 -14.21
CA SER A 653 -49.78 -2.67 -13.48
C SER A 653 -48.94 -3.84 -12.94
N VAL A 654 -47.61 -3.67 -12.82
CA VAL A 654 -46.73 -4.66 -12.18
C VAL A 654 -46.43 -4.25 -10.74
N LEU A 655 -46.51 -5.22 -9.82
CA LEU A 655 -46.03 -5.07 -8.44
C LEU A 655 -44.52 -5.26 -8.39
N LEU A 656 -43.81 -4.29 -7.82
CA LEU A 656 -42.37 -4.31 -7.68
C LEU A 656 -41.95 -4.17 -6.22
N ALA A 657 -40.93 -4.95 -5.85
CA ALA A 657 -40.09 -4.75 -4.69
C ALA A 657 -38.78 -4.09 -5.14
N LEU A 658 -38.40 -3.01 -4.46
CA LEU A 658 -37.24 -2.19 -4.78
C LEU A 658 -36.33 -2.10 -3.56
N SER A 659 -35.03 -2.32 -3.77
CA SER A 659 -34.02 -2.16 -2.72
C SER A 659 -32.93 -1.19 -3.15
N ASN A 660 -32.35 -0.48 -2.19
CA ASN A 660 -31.26 0.49 -2.36
C ASN A 660 -31.60 1.71 -3.22
N LEU A 661 -32.85 2.21 -3.11
CA LEU A 661 -33.25 3.48 -3.72
C LEU A 661 -32.61 4.65 -2.98
N GLN A 662 -32.05 5.62 -3.70
CA GLN A 662 -31.37 6.77 -3.10
C GLN A 662 -32.33 7.92 -2.81
N LEU A 663 -32.23 8.47 -1.60
CA LEU A 663 -32.84 9.74 -1.20
C LEU A 663 -31.90 10.88 -1.62
N ARG A 664 -32.18 11.58 -2.73
CA ARG A 664 -31.40 12.75 -3.15
C ARG A 664 -32.24 14.00 -3.19
N GLY A 665 -32.00 14.93 -2.27
CA GLY A 665 -32.68 16.23 -2.20
C GLY A 665 -34.17 16.06 -1.87
N GLN A 666 -34.56 16.51 -0.68
CA GLN A 666 -35.94 16.42 -0.18
C GLN A 666 -36.88 17.35 -0.97
N ALA A 667 -37.22 17.01 -2.21
CA ALA A 667 -38.43 17.51 -2.84
C ALA A 667 -39.60 16.68 -2.28
N THR A 668 -40.03 17.02 -1.06
CA THR A 668 -41.13 16.35 -0.34
C THR A 668 -42.50 16.71 -0.90
N SER A 669 -42.59 17.67 -1.82
CA SER A 669 -43.86 18.16 -2.37
C SER A 669 -43.83 18.31 -3.90
N PRO A 670 -44.90 17.90 -4.61
CA PRO A 670 -46.10 17.23 -4.11
C PRO A 670 -45.93 15.70 -3.95
N THR A 671 -44.83 15.11 -4.40
CA THR A 671 -44.61 13.65 -4.41
C THR A 671 -43.14 13.32 -4.16
N PRO A 672 -42.80 12.46 -3.19
CA PRO A 672 -41.43 12.05 -2.94
C PRO A 672 -40.76 11.48 -4.19
N VAL A 673 -39.51 11.90 -4.43
CA VAL A 673 -38.69 11.43 -5.56
C VAL A 673 -37.52 10.60 -5.06
N LEU A 674 -37.47 9.35 -5.50
CA LEU A 674 -36.39 8.42 -5.24
C LEU A 674 -35.57 8.18 -6.51
N TYR A 675 -34.30 7.83 -6.33
CA TYR A 675 -33.39 7.60 -7.45
C TYR A 675 -32.90 6.17 -7.49
N ALA A 676 -33.06 5.53 -8.64
CA ALA A 676 -32.50 4.22 -8.93
C ALA A 676 -31.18 4.35 -9.68
N GLY A 677 -30.09 3.94 -9.03
CA GLY A 677 -28.78 3.76 -9.65
C GLY A 677 -28.38 2.29 -9.81
N ASP A 678 -27.11 2.05 -10.16
CA ASP A 678 -26.60 0.71 -10.48
C ASP A 678 -26.72 -0.32 -9.35
N LEU A 679 -26.76 0.14 -8.09
CA LEU A 679 -26.90 -0.71 -6.90
C LEU A 679 -28.36 -1.07 -6.58
N THR A 680 -29.32 -0.48 -7.28
CA THR A 680 -30.75 -0.68 -7.03
C THR A 680 -31.18 -2.06 -7.51
N VAL A 681 -31.91 -2.80 -6.68
CA VAL A 681 -32.48 -4.09 -7.04
C VAL A 681 -33.95 -3.94 -7.34
N PHE A 682 -34.38 -4.56 -8.44
CA PHE A 682 -35.78 -4.63 -8.87
C PHE A 682 -36.22 -6.09 -8.88
N SER A 683 -37.30 -6.42 -8.18
CA SER A 683 -37.84 -7.78 -8.14
C SER A 683 -39.36 -7.79 -8.21
N THR A 684 -39.91 -8.72 -8.99
CA THR A 684 -41.33 -9.09 -8.99
C THR A 684 -41.63 -10.26 -8.05
N ASN A 685 -40.61 -10.81 -7.39
CA ASN A 685 -40.71 -11.88 -6.40
C ASN A 685 -39.59 -11.73 -5.36
N PRO A 686 -39.73 -10.82 -4.37
CA PRO A 686 -38.68 -10.52 -3.40
C PRO A 686 -38.33 -11.73 -2.54
N LYS A 687 -37.03 -11.95 -2.34
CA LYS A 687 -36.50 -12.98 -1.41
C LYS A 687 -36.19 -12.41 -0.04
N GLU A 688 -36.11 -11.08 0.04
CA GLU A 688 -35.77 -10.30 1.21
C GLU A 688 -36.95 -10.28 2.19
N VAL A 689 -36.72 -10.78 3.41
CA VAL A 689 -37.77 -10.96 4.43
C VAL A 689 -38.47 -9.64 4.76
N HIS A 690 -37.73 -8.53 4.83
CA HIS A 690 -38.30 -7.21 5.18
C HIS A 690 -39.23 -6.63 4.10
N LEU A 691 -39.22 -7.16 2.88
CA LEU A 691 -40.11 -6.74 1.78
C LEU A 691 -41.26 -7.74 1.54
N GLN A 692 -41.16 -8.97 2.04
CA GLN A 692 -42.15 -10.02 1.75
C GLN A 692 -43.53 -9.72 2.35
N GLU A 693 -43.57 -9.15 3.55
CA GLU A 693 -44.82 -8.80 4.22
C GLU A 693 -45.57 -7.70 3.45
N SER A 694 -44.90 -6.57 3.20
CA SER A 694 -45.50 -5.45 2.46
C SER A 694 -45.88 -5.84 1.03
N PHE A 695 -45.05 -6.63 0.35
CA PHE A 695 -45.35 -7.17 -0.98
C PHE A 695 -46.59 -8.07 -0.97
N SER A 696 -46.73 -8.95 0.02
CA SER A 696 -47.88 -9.86 0.12
C SER A 696 -49.17 -9.10 0.40
N GLN A 697 -49.14 -8.12 1.32
CA GLN A 697 -50.29 -7.26 1.62
C GLN A 697 -50.76 -6.50 0.36
N LEU A 698 -49.83 -5.90 -0.38
CA LEU A 698 -50.12 -5.22 -1.65
C LEU A 698 -50.70 -6.17 -2.70
N LYS A 699 -50.14 -7.37 -2.82
CA LYS A 699 -50.62 -8.38 -3.77
C LYS A 699 -52.07 -8.78 -3.48
N THR A 700 -52.42 -8.94 -2.20
CA THR A 700 -53.81 -9.23 -1.80
C THR A 700 -54.74 -8.07 -2.15
N LEU A 701 -54.34 -6.82 -1.91
CA LEU A 701 -55.15 -5.63 -2.21
C LEU A 701 -55.49 -5.44 -3.68
N VAL A 702 -54.69 -6.00 -4.61
CA VAL A 702 -54.95 -5.91 -6.06
C VAL A 702 -55.65 -7.15 -6.62
N GLN A 703 -55.67 -8.26 -5.87
CA GLN A 703 -56.45 -9.44 -6.22
C GLN A 703 -57.92 -9.33 -5.80
N VAL A 704 -58.20 -8.49 -4.79
CA VAL A 704 -59.54 -8.06 -4.38
C VAL A 704 -59.96 -6.88 -5.24
#